data_AF-A0A5C6EK49-F1
#
_entry.id   AF-A0A5C6EK49-F1
#
_cell.length_a   1.000
_cell.length_b   1.000
_cell.length_c   1.000
_cell.angle_alpha   90.00
_cell.angle_beta   90.00
_cell.angle_gamma   90.00
#
_symmetry.space_group_name_H-M   'P 1'
#
loop_
_entity.id
_entity.type
_entity.pdbx_description
1 polymer ?
#
loop_
_entity_poly.entity_id
_entity_poly.type
_entity_poly.pdbx_seq_one_letter_code
_entity_poly.pdbx_strand_id
1 'polypeptide(L)'
;MFARLFPRDCFAMPTRVLLFLVAVAVTQFNLGADAQTLTRAKVVCFGDSITKRGYSETLGELLGVDTVNAGVGGNSTSQALRRMSTDVLDHKPDVVVIFFGTNDLRVDSERVHVPVPEYRANLEAMIDACQTAHAKVVLCTLPPINPEPFFTRHDRELFEAAGGLPALIKNYQQAAIDVAEARNVSLVDLQSLLVTEPQWMSSDGVHPSEEGSAIIAKHVSHAVAPLLTQREEASQQRQASSKPNVLFISIDDLNDWQGGMGGNPQAKTPNLDKLFGQGVLFTNAHCSQAVCTASRNSLLSGIHPSTSGWYSSTTAMRKTYDQVMGEHKMLPQQFRDNGYQTLAAGKVFHQGVSDYRERTDDFWDVTAPGYKVPQDLKARGEGYGGTHFYPFPRDGSQIIDRYGKKFADGNSLCYGALEREDMPGGKMYDELIAQWAVDQLSQEHDKPFFMAVGFVRPHVPYTAPKEYFDLYDLDDVVIPEVPDDEMSDIPLMGKAIAYGTIRSGDHYAVVNLSDSYWREMVYGYLACVSFVDAQAGKVLDALEKSKYADNTIVVLWSDHGQHLGEKHHWRKQALWEESTRVPLCFKVPGLGEPNSRCDQAVSLLDVYPTLVELCDLPAAPKLDGESLVPQVTNPTAKRNHPVLSTWYYGNHAIRSNDWRYIRYRDGTEELYDHRTDPREHTNLAGNPEFAAIIAEHKKWLPKTDVLPAGKDQWTGDKLDERIDDWRVNDSVPSWLR
;
A
#
# COMPACT_ATOMS: atom_id res chain seq x y z
N MET A 1 15.95 -30.47 38.49
CA MET A 1 16.85 -30.84 39.59
C MET A 1 17.59 -29.56 40.00
N PHE A 2 17.48 -29.19 41.29
CA PHE A 2 18.09 -28.04 41.97
C PHE A 2 17.62 -26.61 41.70
N ALA A 3 16.73 -26.19 42.60
CA ALA A 3 16.57 -24.81 43.05
C ALA A 3 17.57 -24.47 44.16
N ARG A 4 17.73 -23.16 44.40
CA ARG A 4 18.33 -22.45 45.55
C ARG A 4 19.86 -22.35 45.60
N LEU A 5 20.35 -21.11 45.63
CA LEU A 5 21.17 -20.53 46.70
C LEU A 5 21.52 -19.06 46.31
N PHE A 6 21.05 -18.07 47.09
CA PHE A 6 21.89 -17.15 47.89
C PHE A 6 21.00 -16.01 48.49
N PRO A 7 21.34 -15.47 49.69
CA PRO A 7 20.41 -14.89 50.65
C PRO A 7 20.37 -13.34 50.67
N ARG A 8 19.42 -12.83 51.46
CA ARG A 8 19.15 -11.43 51.79
C ARG A 8 20.09 -10.86 52.88
N ASP A 9 20.24 -9.54 52.79
CA ASP A 9 20.54 -8.52 53.82
C ASP A 9 21.99 -8.25 54.27
N CYS A 10 22.50 -7.04 53.96
CA CYS A 10 22.81 -6.00 54.97
C CYS A 10 23.48 -4.71 54.43
N PHE A 11 22.86 -3.56 54.78
CA PHE A 11 23.39 -2.21 55.10
C PHE A 11 24.02 -1.23 54.06
N ALA A 12 23.24 -0.17 53.77
CA ALA A 12 23.53 1.29 53.93
C ALA A 12 24.72 2.00 53.21
N MET A 13 24.38 2.79 52.16
CA MET A 13 24.84 4.13 51.66
C MET A 13 26.35 4.55 51.64
N PRO A 14 26.83 5.48 50.74
CA PRO A 14 26.08 6.48 49.97
C PRO A 14 26.38 6.59 48.46
N THR A 15 25.45 7.26 47.79
CA THR A 15 25.40 7.70 46.39
C THR A 15 26.59 8.62 46.04
N ARG A 16 27.61 8.08 45.34
CA ARG A 16 28.56 8.78 44.43
C ARG A 16 29.78 7.88 44.16
N VAL A 17 29.64 6.78 43.41
CA VAL A 17 30.65 6.16 42.51
C VAL A 17 29.93 5.02 41.74
N LEU A 18 28.91 5.36 40.94
CA LEU A 18 28.22 4.38 40.06
C LEU A 18 27.99 4.98 38.66
N LEU A 19 28.99 5.69 38.15
CA LEU A 19 28.94 6.29 36.81
C LEU A 19 30.28 6.20 36.06
N PHE A 20 31.25 5.44 36.57
CA PHE A 20 32.57 5.31 35.94
C PHE A 20 33.04 3.86 35.71
N LEU A 21 32.22 2.86 36.02
CA LEU A 21 32.58 1.43 35.85
C LEU A 21 31.55 0.62 35.02
N VAL A 22 30.70 1.29 34.24
CA VAL A 22 29.86 0.64 33.21
C VAL A 22 30.43 0.84 31.80
N ALA A 23 31.48 1.66 31.63
CA ALA A 23 32.03 2.00 30.32
C ALA A 23 33.20 1.12 29.84
N VAL A 24 33.60 0.06 30.56
CA VAL A 24 34.79 -0.77 30.19
C VAL A 24 34.48 -2.28 30.12
N ALA A 25 33.21 -2.70 30.18
CA ALA A 25 32.83 -4.12 30.08
C ALA A 25 31.79 -4.43 28.99
N VAL A 26 31.76 -3.62 27.93
CA VAL A 26 31.01 -3.93 26.69
C VAL A 26 31.95 -3.71 25.50
N THR A 27 33.03 -4.47 25.46
CA THR A 27 33.92 -4.56 24.29
C THR A 27 34.64 -5.90 24.34
N GLN A 28 33.88 -7.00 24.38
CA GLN A 28 34.32 -8.34 23.99
C GLN A 28 33.15 -9.32 24.06
N PHE A 29 32.23 -9.21 23.11
CA PHE A 29 31.52 -10.38 22.62
C PHE A 29 31.54 -10.31 21.09
N ASN A 30 32.28 -11.25 20.50
CA ASN A 30 32.22 -11.57 19.09
C ASN A 30 30.78 -11.96 18.75
N LEU A 31 30.07 -11.07 18.08
CA LEU A 31 29.00 -11.45 17.16
C LEU A 31 29.61 -11.39 15.76
N GLY A 32 29.64 -12.55 15.12
CA GLY A 32 30.05 -12.66 13.73
C GLY A 32 29.12 -11.83 12.84
N ALA A 33 29.74 -11.23 11.83
CA ALA A 33 29.19 -10.66 10.62
C ALA A 33 27.68 -10.90 10.39
N ASP A 34 26.88 -9.91 10.74
CA ASP A 34 25.74 -9.43 9.95
C ASP A 34 25.66 -7.92 10.18
N ALA A 35 26.44 -7.18 9.39
CA ALA A 35 26.33 -5.74 9.33
C ALA A 35 25.04 -5.42 8.55
N GLN A 36 23.93 -5.26 9.30
CA GLN A 36 22.76 -4.55 8.83
C GLN A 36 23.23 -3.22 8.24
N THR A 37 23.11 -3.03 6.93
CA THR A 37 23.29 -1.74 6.29
C THR A 37 22.10 -0.85 6.67
N LEU A 38 22.14 -0.28 7.88
CA LEU A 38 21.30 0.86 8.24
C LEU A 38 21.62 1.98 7.26
N THR A 39 20.65 2.40 6.46
CA THR A 39 20.78 3.57 5.58
C THR A 39 21.10 4.79 6.43
N ARG A 40 22.30 5.35 6.26
CA ARG A 40 22.71 6.59 6.94
C ARG A 40 21.87 7.75 6.41
N ALA A 41 21.50 8.67 7.31
CA ALA A 41 20.81 9.90 6.91
C ALA A 41 21.66 10.66 5.88
N LYS A 42 21.01 11.42 4.99
CA LYS A 42 21.68 12.14 3.90
C LYS A 42 21.48 13.64 4.01
N VAL A 43 22.59 14.37 4.08
CA VAL A 43 22.61 15.84 4.15
C VAL A 43 23.16 16.43 2.85
N VAL A 44 22.37 17.23 2.15
CA VAL A 44 22.82 17.94 0.94
C VAL A 44 23.20 19.37 1.31
N CYS A 45 24.41 19.79 0.94
CA CYS A 45 24.91 21.13 1.17
C CYS A 45 24.84 21.95 -0.12
N PHE A 46 23.95 22.94 -0.18
CA PHE A 46 23.64 23.71 -1.37
C PHE A 46 23.99 25.18 -1.18
N GLY A 47 24.89 25.71 -2.01
CA GLY A 47 25.37 27.08 -1.80
C GLY A 47 26.51 27.52 -2.70
N ASP A 48 26.70 28.84 -2.82
CA ASP A 48 27.84 29.42 -3.54
C ASP A 48 29.15 29.31 -2.73
N SER A 49 29.03 29.29 -1.41
CA SER A 49 30.15 29.38 -0.45
C SER A 49 30.69 28.01 0.00
N ILE A 50 30.14 26.88 -0.49
CA ILE A 50 30.42 25.50 -0.03
C ILE A 50 31.26 24.67 -1.04
N THR A 51 31.66 25.27 -2.16
CA THR A 51 31.87 24.54 -3.41
C THR A 51 33.07 23.60 -3.52
N LYS A 52 34.18 23.82 -2.79
CA LYS A 52 35.44 23.07 -3.05
C LYS A 52 36.40 22.86 -1.86
N ARG A 53 35.96 22.98 -0.60
CA ARG A 53 36.89 23.01 0.56
C ARG A 53 36.59 22.02 1.70
N GLY A 54 36.09 20.83 1.39
CA GLY A 54 35.96 19.75 2.39
C GLY A 54 34.85 19.94 3.43
N TYR A 55 34.12 21.05 3.41
CA TYR A 55 33.05 21.36 4.38
C TYR A 55 32.00 20.24 4.48
N SER A 56 31.52 19.73 3.34
CA SER A 56 30.52 18.67 3.28
C SER A 56 31.04 17.38 3.91
N GLU A 57 32.30 17.04 3.64
CA GLU A 57 32.97 15.86 4.15
C GLU A 57 33.17 15.98 5.67
N THR A 58 33.69 17.11 6.15
CA THR A 58 33.84 17.38 7.59
C THR A 58 32.50 17.38 8.32
N LEU A 59 31.44 17.95 7.71
CA LEU A 59 30.10 17.91 8.27
C LEU A 59 29.58 16.47 8.39
N GLY A 60 29.83 15.64 7.38
CA GLY A 60 29.48 14.22 7.38
C GLY A 60 30.21 13.44 8.48
N GLU A 61 31.51 13.68 8.64
CA GLU A 61 32.33 13.09 9.70
C GLU A 61 31.85 13.50 11.11
N LEU A 62 31.52 14.78 11.32
CA LEU A 62 31.03 15.28 12.60
C LEU A 62 29.66 14.70 12.99
N LEU A 63 28.82 14.39 12.01
CA LEU A 63 27.44 13.92 12.22
C LEU A 63 27.26 12.42 12.05
N GLY A 64 28.24 11.70 11.46
CA GLY A 64 28.12 10.29 11.14
C GLY A 64 27.13 9.98 10.01
N VAL A 65 26.93 10.91 9.07
CA VAL A 65 25.93 10.86 8.00
C VAL A 65 26.54 10.90 6.61
N ASP A 66 25.77 10.50 5.60
CA ASP A 66 26.16 10.67 4.21
C ASP A 66 25.95 12.14 3.82
N THR A 67 26.94 12.74 3.15
CA THR A 67 26.83 14.12 2.68
C THR A 67 27.00 14.23 1.18
N VAL A 68 26.29 15.19 0.59
CA VAL A 68 26.41 15.55 -0.83
C VAL A 68 26.77 17.03 -0.93
N ASN A 69 27.85 17.32 -1.66
CA ASN A 69 28.21 18.69 -2.00
C ASN A 69 27.47 19.12 -3.27
N ALA A 70 26.42 19.92 -3.12
CA ALA A 70 25.68 20.55 -4.20
C ALA A 70 26.12 22.01 -4.43
N GLY A 71 27.39 22.33 -4.17
CA GLY A 71 27.91 23.68 -4.30
C GLY A 71 27.85 24.21 -5.73
N VAL A 72 27.35 25.44 -5.89
CA VAL A 72 27.14 26.10 -7.19
C VAL A 72 28.00 27.35 -7.37
N GLY A 73 29.33 27.16 -7.37
CA GLY A 73 30.30 28.26 -7.33
C GLY A 73 30.13 29.25 -8.48
N GLY A 74 30.08 30.53 -8.13
CA GLY A 74 29.89 31.63 -9.08
C GLY A 74 28.45 31.83 -9.57
N ASN A 75 27.47 31.12 -8.99
CA ASN A 75 26.06 31.36 -9.25
C ASN A 75 25.41 32.16 -8.11
N SER A 76 24.37 32.92 -8.45
CA SER A 76 23.46 33.56 -7.48
C SER A 76 22.27 32.66 -7.13
N THR A 77 21.45 33.07 -6.17
CA THR A 77 20.21 32.37 -5.82
C THR A 77 19.27 32.19 -7.02
N SER A 78 19.09 33.21 -7.88
CA SER A 78 18.23 33.13 -9.07
C SER A 78 18.72 32.09 -10.09
N GLN A 79 20.04 31.87 -10.15
CA GLN A 79 20.64 30.86 -11.02
C GLN A 79 20.60 29.47 -10.41
N ALA A 80 20.85 29.39 -9.11
CA ALA A 80 20.87 28.16 -8.33
C ALA A 80 19.47 27.51 -8.25
N LEU A 81 18.40 28.31 -8.14
CA LEU A 81 17.03 27.80 -8.02
C LEU A 81 16.65 26.81 -9.14
N ARG A 82 17.15 27.02 -10.36
CA ARG A 82 16.91 26.13 -11.51
C ARG A 82 17.56 24.75 -11.38
N ARG A 83 18.50 24.60 -10.45
CA ARG A 83 19.27 23.37 -10.20
C ARG A 83 18.77 22.60 -8.97
N MET A 84 17.76 23.12 -8.26
CA MET A 84 17.23 22.48 -7.06
C MET A 84 16.78 21.05 -7.31
N SER A 85 16.05 20.78 -8.40
CA SER A 85 15.61 19.42 -8.69
C SER A 85 16.80 18.47 -8.87
N THR A 86 17.72 18.80 -9.77
CA THR A 86 18.79 17.90 -10.20
C THR A 86 19.93 17.76 -9.20
N ASP A 87 20.30 18.84 -8.54
CA ASP A 87 21.52 18.89 -7.73
C ASP A 87 21.22 18.76 -6.24
N VAL A 88 19.94 18.89 -5.84
CA VAL A 88 19.53 18.79 -4.44
C VAL A 88 18.49 17.68 -4.25
N LEU A 89 17.33 17.78 -4.89
CA LEU A 89 16.20 16.91 -4.59
C LEU A 89 16.36 15.49 -5.14
N ASP A 90 17.02 15.30 -6.29
CA ASP A 90 17.30 13.97 -6.88
C ASP A 90 18.17 13.09 -5.93
N HIS A 91 18.92 13.71 -5.03
CA HIS A 91 19.69 13.00 -4.02
C HIS A 91 18.83 12.46 -2.86
N LYS A 92 17.56 12.85 -2.77
CA LYS A 92 16.61 12.52 -1.68
C LYS A 92 17.18 12.91 -0.30
N PRO A 93 17.43 14.21 -0.04
CA PRO A 93 18.01 14.66 1.22
C PRO A 93 17.03 14.50 2.38
N ASP A 94 17.56 14.13 3.55
CA ASP A 94 16.85 14.28 4.82
C ASP A 94 16.95 15.73 5.34
N VAL A 95 18.13 16.35 5.13
CA VAL A 95 18.39 17.76 5.49
C VAL A 95 19.10 18.45 4.32
N VAL A 96 18.65 19.65 3.99
CA VAL A 96 19.34 20.55 3.06
C VAL A 96 19.90 21.74 3.82
N VAL A 97 21.21 21.95 3.71
CA VAL A 97 21.87 23.16 4.23
C VAL A 97 21.98 24.16 3.08
N ILE A 98 21.32 25.31 3.20
CA ILE A 98 21.30 26.36 2.18
C ILE A 98 22.25 27.50 2.59
N PHE A 99 23.19 27.86 1.71
CA PHE A 99 24.18 28.90 1.98
C PHE A 99 24.47 29.78 0.76
N PHE A 100 23.82 30.95 0.70
CA PHE A 100 23.94 31.93 -0.39
C PHE A 100 24.10 33.36 0.15
N GLY A 101 24.31 34.31 -0.76
CA GLY A 101 24.38 35.74 -0.48
C GLY A 101 25.66 36.40 -1.01
N THR A 102 26.76 35.65 -1.08
CA THR A 102 28.09 36.21 -1.40
C THR A 102 28.15 36.69 -2.84
N ASN A 103 27.59 35.92 -3.78
CA ASN A 103 27.45 36.36 -5.16
C ASN A 103 26.29 37.33 -5.35
N ASP A 104 25.17 37.12 -4.64
CA ASP A 104 23.95 37.93 -4.76
C ASP A 104 24.20 39.42 -4.43
N LEU A 105 25.08 39.72 -3.46
CA LEU A 105 25.40 41.09 -3.05
C LEU A 105 26.31 41.87 -4.01
N ARG A 106 26.81 41.25 -5.09
CA ARG A 106 27.81 41.85 -5.99
C ARG A 106 27.21 42.88 -6.96
N VAL A 107 26.94 44.08 -6.45
CA VAL A 107 26.37 45.21 -7.22
C VAL A 107 27.21 45.62 -8.43
N ASP A 108 28.50 45.26 -8.45
CA ASP A 108 29.44 45.50 -9.54
C ASP A 108 29.33 44.47 -10.68
N SER A 109 28.44 43.47 -10.57
CA SER A 109 28.30 42.39 -11.53
C SER A 109 26.85 41.99 -11.77
N GLU A 110 26.25 42.56 -12.82
CA GLU A 110 24.87 42.26 -13.27
C GLU A 110 24.60 40.75 -13.47
N ARG A 111 25.64 39.95 -13.77
CA ARG A 111 25.50 38.51 -13.96
C ARG A 111 24.99 37.78 -12.71
N VAL A 112 25.36 38.25 -11.52
CA VAL A 112 25.13 37.52 -10.26
C VAL A 112 24.49 38.38 -9.18
N HIS A 113 24.40 39.69 -9.37
CA HIS A 113 23.67 40.55 -8.45
C HIS A 113 22.18 40.16 -8.40
N VAL A 114 21.64 39.98 -7.20
CA VAL A 114 20.22 39.68 -6.97
C VAL A 114 19.68 40.64 -5.90
N PRO A 115 18.79 41.59 -6.23
CA PRO A 115 18.24 42.52 -5.24
C PRO A 115 17.62 41.81 -4.04
N VAL A 116 17.73 42.41 -2.85
CA VAL A 116 17.29 41.80 -1.58
C VAL A 116 15.85 41.23 -1.61
N PRO A 117 14.84 41.90 -2.22
CA PRO A 117 13.50 41.31 -2.34
C PRO A 117 13.45 40.03 -3.18
N GLU A 118 14.23 39.97 -4.27
CA GLU A 118 14.33 38.77 -5.12
C GLU A 118 15.12 37.66 -4.41
N TYR A 119 16.20 38.01 -3.71
CA TYR A 119 16.96 37.07 -2.88
C TYR A 119 16.04 36.39 -1.84
N ARG A 120 15.17 37.17 -1.18
CA ARG A 120 14.17 36.67 -0.24
C ARG A 120 13.22 35.66 -0.90
N ALA A 121 12.65 36.04 -2.05
CA ALA A 121 11.73 35.19 -2.79
C ALA A 121 12.40 33.89 -3.27
N ASN A 122 13.67 33.95 -3.68
CA ASN A 122 14.43 32.77 -4.08
C ASN A 122 14.67 31.82 -2.91
N LEU A 123 15.07 32.34 -1.74
CA LEU A 123 15.25 31.50 -0.54
C LEU A 123 13.94 30.84 -0.12
N GLU A 124 12.84 31.60 -0.11
CA GLU A 124 11.50 31.07 0.15
C GLU A 124 11.14 29.94 -0.82
N ALA A 125 11.38 30.11 -2.11
CA ALA A 125 11.12 29.08 -3.13
C ALA A 125 12.01 27.83 -2.96
N MET A 126 13.29 28.00 -2.58
CA MET A 126 14.17 26.86 -2.28
C MET A 126 13.70 26.08 -1.06
N ILE A 127 13.24 26.77 -0.01
CA ILE A 127 12.68 26.15 1.20
C ILE A 127 11.40 25.39 0.85
N ASP A 128 10.48 26.01 0.09
CA ASP A 128 9.23 25.39 -0.34
C ASP A 128 9.50 24.10 -1.14
N ALA A 129 10.48 24.13 -2.05
CA ALA A 129 10.90 22.96 -2.81
C ALA A 129 11.43 21.82 -1.92
N CYS A 130 12.27 22.15 -0.92
CA CYS A 130 12.77 21.17 0.04
C CYS A 130 11.66 20.58 0.91
N GLN A 131 10.78 21.43 1.45
CA GLN A 131 9.67 21.00 2.30
C GLN A 131 8.64 20.16 1.53
N THR A 132 8.38 20.48 0.27
CA THR A 132 7.55 19.65 -0.63
C THR A 132 8.17 18.28 -0.85
N ALA A 133 9.51 18.19 -0.89
CA ALA A 133 10.25 16.94 -0.95
C ALA A 133 10.51 16.29 0.43
N HIS A 134 9.86 16.79 1.48
CA HIS A 134 10.00 16.34 2.88
C HIS A 134 11.41 16.45 3.48
N ALA A 135 12.28 17.28 2.90
CA ALA A 135 13.60 17.57 3.44
C ALA A 135 13.54 18.74 4.45
N LYS A 136 14.18 18.57 5.61
CA LYS A 136 14.35 19.66 6.58
C LYS A 136 15.37 20.66 6.06
N VAL A 137 15.26 21.93 6.45
CA VAL A 137 16.17 22.98 5.95
C VAL A 137 16.92 23.64 7.10
N VAL A 138 18.23 23.82 6.90
CA VAL A 138 19.07 24.72 7.69
C VAL A 138 19.51 25.86 6.78
N LEU A 139 19.09 27.08 7.09
CA LEU A 139 19.50 28.27 6.36
C LEU A 139 20.70 28.92 7.04
N CYS A 140 21.75 29.22 6.27
CA CYS A 140 22.93 29.94 6.76
C CYS A 140 22.89 31.40 6.28
N THR A 141 23.20 32.34 7.18
CA THR A 141 23.42 33.74 6.76
C THR A 141 24.73 33.88 6.00
N LEU A 142 24.84 34.93 5.17
CA LEU A 142 26.10 35.35 4.56
C LEU A 142 27.20 35.48 5.65
N PRO A 143 28.43 35.01 5.43
CA PRO A 143 29.49 35.14 6.42
C PRO A 143 30.18 36.53 6.32
N PRO A 144 31.03 36.90 7.28
CA PRO A 144 31.74 38.18 7.22
C PRO A 144 32.58 38.33 5.95
N ILE A 145 32.69 39.54 5.42
CA ILE A 145 33.57 39.84 4.28
C ILE A 145 34.61 40.85 4.74
N ASN A 146 35.88 40.58 4.44
CA ASN A 146 36.96 41.55 4.67
C ASN A 146 37.03 42.54 3.49
N PRO A 147 36.71 43.84 3.71
CA PRO A 147 36.58 44.81 2.62
C PRO A 147 37.86 45.01 1.80
N GLU A 148 39.04 44.96 2.43
CA GLU A 148 40.31 45.25 1.75
C GLU A 148 40.62 44.25 0.63
N PRO A 149 40.75 42.93 0.89
CA PRO A 149 40.90 41.94 -0.17
C PRO A 149 39.67 41.82 -1.08
N PHE A 150 38.45 42.09 -0.58
CA PHE A 150 37.24 42.08 -1.40
C PHE A 150 37.32 43.13 -2.53
N PHE A 151 37.66 44.38 -2.20
CA PHE A 151 37.77 45.47 -3.17
C PHE A 151 39.01 45.40 -4.06
N THR A 152 39.89 44.40 -3.90
CA THR A 152 40.91 44.10 -4.93
C THR A 152 40.30 43.47 -6.18
N ARG A 153 39.08 42.93 -6.07
CA ARG A 153 38.36 42.21 -7.13
C ARG A 153 37.01 42.82 -7.49
N HIS A 154 36.59 43.88 -6.78
CA HIS A 154 35.28 44.49 -6.87
C HIS A 154 35.35 46.02 -6.88
N ASP A 155 34.47 46.67 -7.64
CA ASP A 155 34.46 48.13 -7.78
C ASP A 155 33.88 48.82 -6.54
N ARG A 156 34.77 49.40 -5.72
CA ARG A 156 34.40 50.07 -4.46
C ARG A 156 33.37 51.18 -4.66
N GLU A 157 33.43 51.94 -5.74
CA GLU A 157 32.53 53.09 -5.95
C GLU A 157 31.07 52.65 -6.12
N LEU A 158 30.84 51.51 -6.79
CA LEU A 158 29.50 50.95 -6.96
C LEU A 158 28.90 50.44 -5.65
N PHE A 159 29.72 49.87 -4.75
CA PHE A 159 29.27 49.46 -3.42
C PHE A 159 28.95 50.67 -2.53
N GLU A 160 29.76 51.73 -2.57
CA GLU A 160 29.46 52.97 -1.84
C GLU A 160 28.16 53.63 -2.34
N ALA A 161 27.93 53.64 -3.66
CA ALA A 161 26.69 54.13 -4.25
C ALA A 161 25.46 53.30 -3.82
N ALA A 162 25.64 52.01 -3.55
CA ALA A 162 24.61 51.10 -3.05
C ALA A 162 24.44 51.14 -1.51
N GLY A 163 25.04 52.12 -0.82
CA GLY A 163 24.92 52.30 0.64
C GLY A 163 26.05 51.66 1.45
N GLY A 164 27.09 51.15 0.79
CA GLY A 164 28.28 50.57 1.38
C GLY A 164 28.17 49.06 1.64
N LEU A 165 29.31 48.37 1.54
CA LEU A 165 29.40 46.92 1.78
C LEU A 165 28.84 46.48 3.15
N PRO A 166 29.09 47.20 4.28
CA PRO A 166 28.50 46.81 5.57
C PRO A 166 26.97 46.85 5.61
N ALA A 167 26.36 47.83 4.93
CA ALA A 167 24.90 47.94 4.87
C ALA A 167 24.30 46.83 4.01
N LEU A 168 24.94 46.49 2.88
CA LEU A 168 24.52 45.38 2.04
C LEU A 168 24.59 44.05 2.80
N ILE A 169 25.72 43.73 3.43
CA ILE A 169 25.88 42.52 4.24
C ILE A 169 24.74 42.41 5.27
N LYS A 170 24.46 43.49 5.99
CA LYS A 170 23.37 43.54 6.96
C LYS A 170 22.01 43.27 6.33
N ASN A 171 21.73 43.81 5.15
CA ASN A 171 20.45 43.62 4.46
C ASN A 171 20.24 42.16 4.01
N TYR A 172 21.27 41.50 3.45
CA TYR A 172 21.17 40.09 3.06
C TYR A 172 21.12 39.15 4.28
N GLN A 173 21.89 39.46 5.32
CA GLN A 173 21.83 38.74 6.60
C GLN A 173 20.41 38.81 7.17
N GLN A 174 19.83 40.02 7.27
CA GLN A 174 18.48 40.21 7.78
C GLN A 174 17.43 39.51 6.92
N ALA A 175 17.56 39.55 5.59
CA ALA A 175 16.65 38.85 4.71
C ALA A 175 16.66 37.33 4.95
N ALA A 176 17.83 36.71 5.14
CA ALA A 176 17.92 35.29 5.47
C ALA A 176 17.33 34.97 6.86
N ILE A 177 17.57 35.82 7.87
CA ILE A 177 16.98 35.68 9.21
C ILE A 177 15.44 35.72 9.12
N ASP A 178 14.90 36.74 8.45
CA ASP A 178 13.44 36.91 8.35
C ASP A 178 12.78 35.75 7.61
N VAL A 179 13.44 35.21 6.57
CA VAL A 179 12.93 34.04 5.83
C VAL A 179 12.96 32.79 6.71
N ALA A 180 14.05 32.57 7.46
CA ALA A 180 14.13 31.43 8.36
C ALA A 180 13.02 31.47 9.42
N GLU A 181 12.77 32.65 10.02
CA GLU A 181 11.71 32.85 10.98
C GLU A 181 10.32 32.66 10.36
N ALA A 182 10.06 33.31 9.21
CA ALA A 182 8.77 33.23 8.52
C ALA A 182 8.41 31.80 8.04
N ARG A 183 9.42 31.00 7.68
CA ARG A 183 9.24 29.61 7.21
C ARG A 183 9.46 28.57 8.30
N ASN A 184 9.76 29.01 9.53
CA ASN A 184 10.03 28.15 10.69
C ASN A 184 11.10 27.08 10.41
N VAL A 185 12.22 27.47 9.81
CA VAL A 185 13.37 26.60 9.53
C VAL A 185 14.57 26.98 10.43
N SER A 186 15.47 26.03 10.67
CA SER A 186 16.65 26.28 11.49
C SER A 186 17.58 27.29 10.82
N LEU A 187 18.13 28.22 11.59
CA LEU A 187 19.05 29.25 11.13
C LEU A 187 20.43 29.07 11.77
N VAL A 188 21.49 29.24 10.97
CA VAL A 188 22.87 29.42 11.44
C VAL A 188 23.32 30.83 11.06
N ASP A 189 23.44 31.71 12.05
CA ASP A 189 23.90 33.08 11.82
C ASP A 189 25.43 33.17 11.73
N LEU A 190 25.97 32.75 10.59
CA LEU A 190 27.41 32.73 10.32
C LEU A 190 28.05 34.12 10.43
N GLN A 191 27.33 35.18 10.04
CA GLN A 191 27.81 36.55 10.20
C GLN A 191 28.16 36.85 11.66
N SER A 192 27.30 36.50 12.62
CA SER A 192 27.55 36.77 14.04
C SER A 192 28.56 35.79 14.65
N LEU A 193 28.50 34.52 14.26
CA LEU A 193 29.36 33.46 14.82
C LEU A 193 30.82 33.60 14.42
N LEU A 194 31.09 33.98 13.17
CA LEU A 194 32.44 33.96 12.61
C LEU A 194 33.24 35.24 12.89
N VAL A 195 32.60 36.30 13.41
CA VAL A 195 33.30 37.52 13.85
C VAL A 195 34.27 37.24 14.99
N THR A 196 33.98 36.25 15.83
CA THR A 196 34.84 35.86 16.96
C THR A 196 35.91 34.81 16.61
N GLU A 197 35.94 34.32 15.37
CA GLU A 197 36.78 33.20 14.93
C GLU A 197 37.64 33.58 13.71
N PRO A 198 38.54 34.58 13.80
CA PRO A 198 39.20 35.22 12.65
C PRO A 198 39.96 34.26 11.71
N GLN A 199 40.37 33.09 12.20
CA GLN A 199 41.01 32.02 11.43
C GLN A 199 40.09 31.35 10.40
N TRP A 200 38.78 31.61 10.45
CA TRP A 200 37.83 31.03 9.50
C TRP A 200 38.06 31.50 8.06
N MET A 201 38.55 32.73 7.87
CA MET A 201 38.59 33.37 6.57
C MET A 201 39.91 33.08 5.84
N SER A 202 39.83 32.80 4.55
CA SER A 202 41.02 32.66 3.70
C SER A 202 41.58 34.03 3.28
N SER A 203 42.79 34.06 2.73
CA SER A 203 43.47 35.31 2.33
C SER A 203 42.70 36.14 1.28
N ASP A 204 41.69 35.55 0.64
CA ASP A 204 40.87 36.20 -0.36
C ASP A 204 39.72 37.05 0.23
N GLY A 205 39.54 36.99 1.56
CA GLY A 205 38.64 37.86 2.29
C GLY A 205 37.16 37.49 2.26
N VAL A 206 36.80 36.36 1.64
CA VAL A 206 35.41 35.99 1.36
C VAL A 206 35.15 34.51 1.66
N HIS A 207 36.04 33.63 1.20
CA HIS A 207 35.84 32.19 1.31
C HIS A 207 36.49 31.63 2.58
N PRO A 208 35.94 30.54 3.14
CA PRO A 208 36.52 29.90 4.31
C PRO A 208 37.90 29.30 3.99
N SER A 209 38.86 29.41 4.91
CA SER A 209 40.10 28.62 4.89
C SER A 209 39.78 27.13 5.11
N GLU A 210 40.77 26.23 5.00
CA GLU A 210 40.56 24.80 5.34
C GLU A 210 40.13 24.63 6.81
N GLU A 211 40.77 25.35 7.72
CA GLU A 211 40.39 25.44 9.13
C GLU A 211 38.99 26.08 9.30
N GLY A 212 38.69 27.11 8.51
CA GLY A 212 37.39 27.76 8.49
C GLY A 212 36.25 26.87 8.02
N SER A 213 36.49 26.00 7.04
CA SER A 213 35.51 25.01 6.62
C SER A 213 35.14 24.06 7.76
N ALA A 214 36.11 23.66 8.59
CA ALA A 214 35.85 22.87 9.79
C ALA A 214 35.07 23.66 10.87
N ILE A 215 35.39 24.95 11.07
CA ILE A 215 34.66 25.83 12.00
C ILE A 215 33.19 25.99 11.57
N ILE A 216 32.94 26.28 10.30
CA ILE A 216 31.58 26.41 9.76
C ILE A 216 30.85 25.06 9.87
N ALA A 217 31.50 23.94 9.51
CA ALA A 217 30.92 22.61 9.63
C ALA A 217 30.49 22.30 11.08
N LYS A 218 31.29 22.70 12.08
CA LYS A 218 30.95 22.55 13.50
C LYS A 218 29.74 23.40 13.92
N HIS A 219 29.63 24.63 13.45
CA HIS A 219 28.45 25.45 13.76
C HIS A 219 27.20 24.90 13.10
N VAL A 220 27.31 24.49 11.85
CA VAL A 220 26.17 23.90 11.12
C VAL A 220 25.80 22.53 11.70
N SER A 221 26.77 21.72 12.15
CA SER A 221 26.47 20.43 12.77
C SER A 221 25.61 20.58 14.03
N HIS A 222 25.76 21.66 14.81
CA HIS A 222 24.88 21.91 15.96
C HIS A 222 23.44 22.25 15.56
N ALA A 223 23.21 22.81 14.37
CA ALA A 223 21.86 23.07 13.85
C ALA A 223 21.28 21.85 13.13
N VAL A 224 22.12 21.07 12.44
CA VAL A 224 21.71 19.85 11.73
C VAL A 224 21.48 18.69 12.69
N ALA A 225 22.33 18.52 13.71
CA ALA A 225 22.26 17.38 14.62
C ALA A 225 20.86 17.23 15.24
N PRO A 226 20.22 18.25 15.86
CA PRO A 226 18.86 18.12 16.40
C PRO A 226 17.80 17.74 15.36
N LEU A 227 17.99 18.12 14.09
CA LEU A 227 17.08 17.74 13.00
C LEU A 227 17.22 16.26 12.63
N LEU A 228 18.42 15.69 12.83
CA LEU A 228 18.73 14.27 12.67
C LEU A 228 18.34 13.46 13.91
N THR A 229 18.64 13.95 15.13
CA THR A 229 18.19 13.33 16.39
C THR A 229 16.69 13.42 16.57
N GLN A 230 15.96 14.40 16.01
CA GLN A 230 14.49 14.32 15.99
C GLN A 230 13.95 13.17 15.14
N ARG A 231 14.74 12.60 14.22
CA ARG A 231 14.38 11.36 13.53
C ARG A 231 14.67 10.17 14.42
N GLU A 232 15.85 10.13 15.06
CA GLU A 232 16.24 9.02 15.94
C GLU A 232 15.51 9.03 17.29
N GLU A 233 15.38 10.14 18.00
CA GLU A 233 14.62 10.28 19.24
C GLU A 233 13.11 10.23 19.00
N ALA A 234 12.56 10.76 17.90
CA ALA A 234 11.14 10.51 17.61
C ALA A 234 10.90 9.10 17.06
N SER A 235 11.90 8.41 16.50
CA SER A 235 11.82 6.99 16.14
C SER A 235 12.08 6.09 17.35
N GLN A 236 12.93 6.49 18.30
CA GLN A 236 13.32 5.73 19.50
C GLN A 236 12.37 6.00 20.69
N GLN A 237 11.80 7.21 20.86
CA GLN A 237 10.67 7.45 21.77
C GLN A 237 9.34 6.95 21.20
N ARG A 238 9.18 6.77 19.88
CA ARG A 238 8.02 6.06 19.29
C ARG A 238 8.22 4.54 19.22
N GLN A 239 9.45 4.03 19.08
CA GLN A 239 9.78 2.61 19.26
C GLN A 239 9.76 2.20 20.74
N ALA A 240 10.03 3.12 21.66
CA ALA A 240 9.76 2.92 23.07
C ALA A 240 8.25 3.10 23.34
N SER A 241 7.48 2.03 23.09
CA SER A 241 6.21 1.70 23.75
C SER A 241 4.84 2.09 23.16
N SER A 242 4.65 2.26 21.84
CA SER A 242 3.28 2.14 21.30
C SER A 242 3.20 1.12 20.15
N LYS A 243 2.30 0.15 20.29
CA LYS A 243 2.00 -0.80 19.22
C LYS A 243 1.46 -0.04 18.00
N PRO A 244 1.79 -0.43 16.76
CA PRO A 244 1.32 0.27 15.57
C PRO A 244 -0.19 0.12 15.40
N ASN A 245 -0.85 1.15 14.87
CA ASN A 245 -2.22 1.04 14.39
C ASN A 245 -2.27 0.20 13.10
N VAL A 246 -3.45 -0.30 12.77
CA VAL A 246 -3.71 -1.00 11.51
C VAL A 246 -4.94 -0.41 10.83
N LEU A 247 -4.78 0.05 9.59
CA LEU A 247 -5.86 0.34 8.66
C LEU A 247 -5.94 -0.81 7.65
N PHE A 248 -7.01 -1.60 7.77
CA PHE A 248 -7.22 -2.84 7.04
C PHE A 248 -8.31 -2.64 5.98
N ILE A 249 -7.90 -2.33 4.74
CA ILE A 249 -8.79 -1.99 3.63
C ILE A 249 -9.06 -3.24 2.79
N SER A 250 -10.33 -3.61 2.66
CA SER A 250 -10.76 -4.68 1.76
C SER A 250 -11.63 -4.11 0.64
N ILE A 251 -11.42 -4.56 -0.59
CA ILE A 251 -12.22 -4.18 -1.76
C ILE A 251 -12.78 -5.44 -2.41
N ASP A 252 -14.09 -5.52 -2.51
CA ASP A 252 -14.83 -6.71 -2.97
C ASP A 252 -14.81 -6.87 -4.51
N ASP A 253 -14.47 -8.06 -5.02
CA ASP A 253 -14.35 -8.37 -6.46
C ASP A 253 -13.32 -7.52 -7.24
N LEU A 254 -12.30 -6.95 -6.59
CA LEU A 254 -11.27 -6.17 -7.26
C LEU A 254 -10.20 -7.11 -7.87
N ASN A 255 -10.21 -7.23 -9.19
CA ASN A 255 -9.21 -7.99 -9.94
C ASN A 255 -7.87 -7.23 -10.03
N ASP A 256 -6.95 -7.70 -10.85
CA ASP A 256 -5.60 -7.16 -11.02
C ASP A 256 -5.48 -6.07 -12.11
N TRP A 257 -6.58 -5.40 -12.47
CA TRP A 257 -6.56 -4.40 -13.56
C TRP A 257 -5.91 -3.06 -13.21
N GLN A 258 -5.60 -2.80 -11.93
CA GLN A 258 -5.06 -1.50 -11.52
C GLN A 258 -3.66 -1.24 -12.12
N GLY A 259 -3.31 0.04 -12.27
CA GLY A 259 -2.06 0.46 -12.91
C GLY A 259 -0.81 -0.18 -12.28
N GLY A 260 -0.72 -0.19 -10.95
CA GLY A 260 0.39 -0.83 -10.23
C GLY A 260 0.54 -2.33 -10.49
N MET A 261 -0.56 -3.02 -10.78
CA MET A 261 -0.56 -4.45 -11.13
C MET A 261 -0.13 -4.70 -12.58
N GLY A 262 -0.10 -3.66 -13.42
CA GLY A 262 0.21 -3.77 -14.85
C GLY A 262 -0.92 -4.39 -15.66
N GLY A 263 -2.16 -4.31 -15.17
CA GLY A 263 -3.35 -4.88 -15.80
C GLY A 263 -3.94 -3.98 -16.90
N ASN A 264 -5.27 -3.79 -16.89
CA ASN A 264 -5.95 -3.06 -17.96
C ASN A 264 -5.51 -1.56 -18.00
N PRO A 265 -4.91 -1.09 -19.11
CA PRO A 265 -4.36 0.28 -19.20
C PRO A 265 -5.44 1.37 -19.17
N GLN A 266 -6.72 1.01 -19.32
CA GLN A 266 -7.82 1.96 -19.24
C GLN A 266 -8.20 2.26 -17.78
N ALA A 267 -7.92 1.34 -16.84
CA ALA A 267 -8.33 1.51 -15.44
C ALA A 267 -7.69 2.77 -14.82
N LYS A 268 -8.54 3.67 -14.31
CA LYS A 268 -8.08 4.90 -13.65
C LYS A 268 -8.09 4.73 -12.14
N THR A 269 -6.92 4.44 -11.57
CA THR A 269 -6.74 4.16 -10.13
C THR A 269 -5.59 4.95 -9.47
N PRO A 270 -5.55 6.28 -9.59
CA PRO A 270 -4.42 7.08 -9.10
C PRO A 270 -4.19 6.97 -7.59
N ASN A 271 -5.23 6.73 -6.79
CA ASN A 271 -5.09 6.67 -5.32
C ASN A 271 -4.52 5.33 -4.87
N LEU A 272 -4.99 4.22 -5.46
CA LEU A 272 -4.43 2.89 -5.24
C LEU A 272 -2.99 2.82 -5.76
N ASP A 273 -2.71 3.39 -6.93
CA ASP A 273 -1.36 3.44 -7.49
C ASP A 273 -0.41 4.27 -6.60
N LYS A 274 -0.89 5.38 -6.02
CA LYS A 274 -0.14 6.12 -4.98
C LYS A 274 0.17 5.23 -3.78
N LEU A 275 -0.80 4.46 -3.27
CA LEU A 275 -0.56 3.53 -2.15
C LEU A 275 0.46 2.46 -2.52
N PHE A 276 0.36 1.88 -3.72
CA PHE A 276 1.31 0.87 -4.20
C PHE A 276 2.74 1.43 -4.30
N GLY A 277 2.89 2.70 -4.71
CA GLY A 277 4.18 3.39 -4.70
C GLY A 277 4.73 3.73 -3.31
N GLN A 278 3.89 3.70 -2.27
CA GLN A 278 4.29 3.99 -0.88
C GLN A 278 4.61 2.74 -0.05
N GLY A 279 4.33 1.54 -0.56
CA GLY A 279 4.52 0.27 0.16
C GLY A 279 5.15 -0.81 -0.69
N VAL A 280 4.94 -2.06 -0.27
CA VAL A 280 5.31 -3.27 -1.02
C VAL A 280 4.05 -3.83 -1.67
N LEU A 281 3.98 -3.76 -3.00
CA LEU A 281 2.93 -4.39 -3.80
C LEU A 281 3.28 -5.85 -4.07
N PHE A 282 2.42 -6.77 -3.65
CA PHE A 282 2.51 -8.19 -3.98
C PHE A 282 1.72 -8.44 -5.26
N THR A 283 2.44 -8.68 -6.35
CA THR A 283 1.88 -8.80 -7.71
C THR A 283 1.35 -10.19 -8.00
N ASN A 284 1.71 -11.18 -7.17
CA ASN A 284 1.37 -12.60 -7.30
C ASN A 284 0.68 -13.10 -6.01
N ALA A 285 -0.29 -12.31 -5.53
CA ALA A 285 -1.09 -12.66 -4.35
C ALA A 285 -2.39 -13.34 -4.76
N HIS A 286 -2.77 -14.42 -4.05
CA HIS A 286 -3.96 -15.19 -4.36
C HIS A 286 -4.87 -15.43 -3.16
N CYS A 287 -6.19 -15.42 -3.41
CA CYS A 287 -7.17 -15.86 -2.44
C CYS A 287 -7.10 -17.37 -2.21
N SER A 288 -7.43 -17.83 -0.99
CA SER A 288 -7.55 -19.26 -0.69
C SER A 288 -8.76 -19.91 -1.35
N GLN A 289 -9.77 -19.12 -1.73
CA GLN A 289 -10.90 -19.57 -2.54
C GLN A 289 -11.61 -18.40 -3.22
N ALA A 290 -11.94 -18.55 -4.51
CA ALA A 290 -12.52 -17.50 -5.34
C ALA A 290 -14.03 -17.23 -5.09
N VAL A 291 -14.45 -17.04 -3.83
CA VAL A 291 -15.79 -16.53 -3.48
C VAL A 291 -15.75 -15.76 -2.17
N CYS A 292 -16.51 -14.65 -2.08
CA CYS A 292 -16.43 -13.72 -0.96
C CYS A 292 -16.53 -14.39 0.42
N THR A 293 -17.52 -15.27 0.62
CA THR A 293 -17.77 -15.88 1.93
C THR A 293 -16.60 -16.72 2.41
N ALA A 294 -16.12 -17.65 1.60
CA ALA A 294 -15.04 -18.53 1.98
C ALA A 294 -13.70 -17.78 2.08
N SER A 295 -13.40 -16.90 1.11
CA SER A 295 -12.14 -16.14 1.12
C SER A 295 -11.99 -15.26 2.35
N ARG A 296 -13.02 -14.45 2.65
CA ARG A 296 -12.98 -13.52 3.79
C ARG A 296 -12.89 -14.27 5.11
N ASN A 297 -13.68 -15.34 5.29
CA ASN A 297 -13.58 -16.14 6.51
C ASN A 297 -12.25 -16.87 6.60
N SER A 298 -11.67 -17.30 5.49
CA SER A 298 -10.37 -17.96 5.46
C SER A 298 -9.24 -17.00 5.83
N LEU A 299 -9.20 -15.77 5.28
CA LEU A 299 -8.25 -14.75 5.71
C LEU A 299 -8.44 -14.41 7.19
N LEU A 300 -9.67 -14.08 7.60
CA LEU A 300 -9.94 -13.62 8.95
C LEU A 300 -9.75 -14.71 10.01
N SER A 301 -9.87 -15.99 9.66
CA SER A 301 -9.51 -17.09 10.55
C SER A 301 -8.05 -17.54 10.38
N GLY A 302 -7.41 -17.27 9.25
CA GLY A 302 -6.12 -17.85 8.89
C GLY A 302 -6.17 -19.37 8.63
N ILE A 303 -7.37 -19.93 8.40
CA ILE A 303 -7.60 -21.36 8.14
C ILE A 303 -8.08 -21.54 6.70
N HIS A 304 -7.47 -22.46 5.97
CA HIS A 304 -7.82 -22.74 4.58
C HIS A 304 -9.20 -23.43 4.47
N PRO A 305 -9.97 -23.27 3.36
CA PRO A 305 -11.25 -23.96 3.17
C PRO A 305 -11.16 -25.49 3.22
N SER A 306 -10.06 -26.09 2.74
CA SER A 306 -9.84 -27.54 2.85
C SER A 306 -9.63 -28.03 4.28
N THR A 307 -9.21 -27.14 5.18
CA THR A 307 -8.99 -27.44 6.61
C THR A 307 -10.26 -27.18 7.42
N SER A 308 -11.03 -26.14 7.09
CA SER A 308 -12.24 -25.73 7.81
C SER A 308 -13.53 -26.39 7.32
N GLY A 309 -13.56 -26.87 6.07
CA GLY A 309 -14.79 -27.30 5.39
C GLY A 309 -15.69 -26.13 4.97
N TRP A 310 -15.20 -24.89 5.03
CA TRP A 310 -15.98 -23.67 4.79
C TRP A 310 -15.93 -23.22 3.32
N TYR A 311 -16.52 -24.02 2.42
CA TYR A 311 -16.42 -23.76 0.98
C TYR A 311 -17.36 -22.67 0.42
N SER A 312 -18.48 -22.28 1.06
CA SER A 312 -19.31 -21.15 0.54
C SER A 312 -20.51 -20.78 1.41
N SER A 313 -21.03 -21.70 2.23
CA SER A 313 -22.30 -21.48 2.95
C SER A 313 -22.12 -20.78 4.29
N THR A 314 -22.50 -19.50 4.41
CA THR A 314 -22.50 -18.76 5.69
C THR A 314 -23.30 -19.49 6.77
N THR A 315 -24.46 -20.07 6.43
CA THR A 315 -25.29 -20.81 7.40
C THR A 315 -24.57 -22.04 7.94
N ALA A 316 -23.87 -22.79 7.08
CA ALA A 316 -23.12 -23.96 7.52
C ALA A 316 -21.88 -23.55 8.34
N MET A 317 -21.21 -22.47 7.97
CA MET A 317 -20.09 -21.90 8.72
C MET A 317 -20.51 -21.52 10.14
N ARG A 318 -21.61 -20.77 10.30
CA ARG A 318 -22.16 -20.41 11.63
C ARG A 318 -22.40 -21.63 12.52
N LYS A 319 -23.01 -22.68 11.97
CA LYS A 319 -23.33 -23.91 12.71
C LYS A 319 -22.09 -24.69 13.16
N THR A 320 -20.97 -24.52 12.47
CA THR A 320 -19.73 -25.26 12.71
C THR A 320 -18.62 -24.37 13.28
N TYR A 321 -18.91 -23.11 13.60
CA TYR A 321 -17.94 -22.14 14.11
C TYR A 321 -17.12 -22.68 15.27
N ASP A 322 -17.79 -23.14 16.34
CA ASP A 322 -17.12 -23.62 17.54
C ASP A 322 -16.28 -24.89 17.29
N GLN A 323 -16.69 -25.71 16.31
CA GLN A 323 -15.96 -26.93 15.95
C GLN A 323 -14.67 -26.60 15.18
N VAL A 324 -14.73 -25.65 14.25
CA VAL A 324 -13.60 -25.23 13.43
C VAL A 324 -12.62 -24.38 14.24
N MET A 325 -13.13 -23.35 14.91
CA MET A 325 -12.31 -22.41 15.65
C MET A 325 -11.78 -23.04 16.95
N GLY A 326 -12.64 -23.67 17.76
CA GLY A 326 -12.27 -24.10 19.10
C GLY A 326 -11.74 -22.92 19.93
N GLU A 327 -10.51 -23.00 20.43
CA GLU A 327 -9.84 -21.90 21.12
C GLU A 327 -9.22 -20.84 20.18
N HIS A 328 -9.14 -21.13 18.89
CA HIS A 328 -8.59 -20.21 17.90
C HIS A 328 -9.45 -18.96 17.75
N LYS A 329 -8.81 -17.83 17.44
CA LYS A 329 -9.46 -16.53 17.32
C LYS A 329 -9.42 -16.05 15.88
N MET A 330 -10.50 -15.41 15.44
CA MET A 330 -10.43 -14.63 14.20
C MET A 330 -9.56 -13.39 14.41
N LEU A 331 -8.89 -12.92 13.36
CA LEU A 331 -8.00 -11.77 13.32
C LEU A 331 -8.54 -10.54 14.11
N PRO A 332 -9.78 -10.05 13.88
CA PRO A 332 -10.27 -8.91 14.65
C PRO A 332 -10.40 -9.21 16.15
N GLN A 333 -10.85 -10.41 16.52
CA GLN A 333 -10.87 -10.84 17.92
C GLN A 333 -9.46 -10.91 18.53
N GLN A 334 -8.47 -11.40 17.77
CA GLN A 334 -7.08 -11.45 18.22
C GLN A 334 -6.53 -10.06 18.52
N PHE A 335 -6.82 -9.07 17.67
CA PHE A 335 -6.45 -7.68 17.95
C PHE A 335 -7.18 -7.14 19.19
N ARG A 336 -8.49 -7.33 19.25
CA ARG A 336 -9.35 -6.88 20.34
C ARG A 336 -8.88 -7.41 21.70
N ASP A 337 -8.62 -8.71 21.79
CA ASP A 337 -8.20 -9.40 23.01
C ASP A 337 -6.78 -8.97 23.46
N ASN A 338 -5.98 -8.35 22.58
CA ASN A 338 -4.59 -7.94 22.82
C ASN A 338 -4.38 -6.42 22.90
N GLY A 339 -5.42 -5.70 23.29
CA GLY A 339 -5.34 -4.30 23.72
C GLY A 339 -5.61 -3.26 22.63
N TYR A 340 -6.04 -3.69 21.44
CA TYR A 340 -6.47 -2.77 20.40
C TYR A 340 -7.93 -2.36 20.57
N GLN A 341 -8.25 -1.13 20.17
CA GLN A 341 -9.62 -0.78 19.82
C GLN A 341 -9.91 -1.31 18.42
N THR A 342 -11.00 -2.04 18.26
CA THR A 342 -11.39 -2.65 16.99
C THR A 342 -12.57 -1.92 16.37
N LEU A 343 -12.41 -1.46 15.14
CA LEU A 343 -13.40 -0.66 14.43
C LEU A 343 -13.68 -1.26 13.06
N ALA A 344 -14.94 -1.30 12.62
CA ALA A 344 -15.30 -1.82 11.30
C ALA A 344 -16.40 -1.04 10.58
N ALA A 345 -16.26 -0.91 9.25
CA ALA A 345 -17.30 -0.43 8.36
C ALA A 345 -17.37 -1.24 7.07
N GLY A 346 -18.58 -1.37 6.54
CA GLY A 346 -18.83 -1.99 5.24
C GLY A 346 -18.68 -3.51 5.24
N LYS A 347 -18.24 -4.07 4.12
CA LYS A 347 -18.12 -5.50 3.85
C LYS A 347 -16.72 -6.00 4.23
N VAL A 348 -16.53 -6.31 5.51
CA VAL A 348 -15.30 -6.94 6.03
C VAL A 348 -15.43 -8.46 5.94
N PHE A 349 -16.52 -8.98 6.52
CA PHE A 349 -17.07 -10.30 6.26
C PHE A 349 -18.04 -10.27 5.08
N HIS A 350 -18.56 -11.42 4.64
CA HIS A 350 -19.47 -11.43 3.50
C HIS A 350 -20.78 -10.68 3.78
N GLN A 351 -21.33 -10.78 4.99
CA GLN A 351 -22.58 -10.14 5.41
C GLN A 351 -22.36 -8.78 6.11
N GLY A 352 -21.36 -8.01 5.70
CA GLY A 352 -21.01 -6.71 6.27
C GLY A 352 -19.88 -6.80 7.28
N VAL A 353 -20.06 -6.24 8.48
CA VAL A 353 -19.03 -6.27 9.53
C VAL A 353 -18.93 -7.64 10.24
N SER A 354 -19.90 -8.54 10.09
CA SER A 354 -19.82 -9.89 10.68
C SER A 354 -20.68 -10.91 9.93
N ASP A 355 -20.09 -12.07 9.66
CA ASP A 355 -20.84 -13.26 9.26
C ASP A 355 -21.44 -14.00 10.47
N TYR A 356 -21.05 -13.71 11.70
CA TYR A 356 -21.51 -14.36 12.94
C TYR A 356 -22.18 -13.31 13.83
N ARG A 357 -23.46 -13.02 13.58
CA ARG A 357 -24.15 -11.84 14.16
C ARG A 357 -24.12 -11.83 15.68
N GLU A 358 -24.34 -12.99 16.28
CA GLU A 358 -24.30 -13.25 17.71
C GLU A 358 -22.91 -13.09 18.35
N ARG A 359 -21.85 -12.97 17.53
CA ARG A 359 -20.46 -12.79 17.95
C ARG A 359 -19.87 -11.46 17.48
N THR A 360 -20.69 -10.53 16.97
CA THR A 360 -20.18 -9.25 16.44
C THR A 360 -19.36 -8.49 17.50
N ASP A 361 -19.80 -8.55 18.75
CA ASP A 361 -19.13 -7.92 19.90
C ASP A 361 -17.82 -8.64 20.32
N ASP A 362 -17.62 -9.90 19.87
CA ASP A 362 -16.33 -10.59 20.01
C ASP A 362 -15.26 -9.99 19.07
N PHE A 363 -15.68 -9.33 17.98
CA PHE A 363 -14.80 -8.84 16.92
C PHE A 363 -14.56 -7.33 16.97
N TRP A 364 -15.57 -6.54 17.32
CA TRP A 364 -15.56 -5.08 17.12
C TRP A 364 -16.05 -4.33 18.34
N ASP A 365 -15.32 -3.28 18.73
CA ASP A 365 -15.77 -2.29 19.71
C ASP A 365 -16.68 -1.24 19.09
N VAL A 366 -16.43 -0.88 17.82
CA VAL A 366 -17.18 0.15 17.10
C VAL A 366 -17.49 -0.33 15.69
N THR A 367 -18.77 -0.31 15.30
CA THR A 367 -19.19 -0.63 13.93
C THR A 367 -19.96 0.51 13.30
N ALA A 368 -19.70 0.82 12.04
CA ALA A 368 -20.52 1.76 11.28
C ALA A 368 -21.98 1.27 11.18
N PRO A 369 -22.97 2.19 11.13
CA PRO A 369 -24.34 1.82 10.84
C PRO A 369 -24.47 1.10 9.49
N GLY A 370 -25.38 0.12 9.41
CA GLY A 370 -25.67 -0.56 8.16
C GLY A 370 -26.32 0.34 7.11
N TYR A 371 -26.24 -0.07 5.84
CA TYR A 371 -26.81 0.68 4.72
C TYR A 371 -28.33 0.55 4.64
N LYS A 372 -29.03 1.68 4.72
CA LYS A 372 -30.50 1.75 4.63
C LYS A 372 -30.91 2.23 3.24
N VAL A 373 -31.60 1.35 2.51
CA VAL A 373 -32.13 1.65 1.17
C VAL A 373 -33.64 1.89 1.26
N PRO A 374 -34.15 3.04 0.78
CA PRO A 374 -35.58 3.31 0.63
C PRO A 374 -36.32 2.24 -0.20
N GLN A 375 -37.61 2.04 0.08
CA GLN A 375 -38.40 0.97 -0.52
C GLN A 375 -38.58 1.15 -2.04
N ASP A 376 -38.69 2.39 -2.49
CA ASP A 376 -38.78 2.75 -3.91
C ASP A 376 -37.49 2.42 -4.67
N LEU A 377 -36.31 2.64 -4.08
CA LEU A 377 -35.04 2.21 -4.66
C LEU A 377 -34.87 0.69 -4.62
N LYS A 378 -35.37 0.01 -3.59
CA LYS A 378 -35.40 -1.46 -3.54
C LYS A 378 -36.27 -2.07 -4.64
N ALA A 379 -37.35 -1.39 -5.02
CA ALA A 379 -38.26 -1.88 -6.06
C ALA A 379 -37.67 -1.86 -7.48
N ARG A 380 -36.49 -1.24 -7.69
CA ARG A 380 -35.85 -1.10 -9.01
C ARG A 380 -35.02 -2.31 -9.46
N GLY A 381 -34.75 -3.26 -8.56
CA GLY A 381 -33.97 -4.45 -8.89
C GLY A 381 -34.36 -5.62 -8.01
N GLU A 382 -34.33 -6.83 -8.58
CA GLU A 382 -34.57 -8.05 -7.82
C GLU A 382 -33.33 -8.35 -6.97
N GLY A 383 -33.52 -8.32 -5.65
CA GLY A 383 -32.44 -8.27 -4.65
C GLY A 383 -31.35 -9.33 -4.84
N TYR A 384 -30.25 -8.93 -5.45
CA TYR A 384 -29.03 -9.70 -5.43
C TYR A 384 -28.37 -9.56 -4.06
N GLY A 385 -28.26 -10.65 -3.31
CA GLY A 385 -27.31 -10.82 -2.19
C GLY A 385 -27.49 -9.95 -0.93
N GLY A 386 -28.28 -8.88 -0.95
CA GLY A 386 -28.53 -8.01 0.20
C GLY A 386 -28.69 -6.53 -0.16
N THR A 387 -29.11 -5.71 0.81
CA THR A 387 -29.37 -4.28 0.57
C THR A 387 -28.12 -3.43 0.34
N HIS A 388 -26.93 -3.94 0.66
CA HIS A 388 -25.66 -3.23 0.50
C HIS A 388 -25.14 -3.18 -0.95
N PHE A 389 -25.72 -3.97 -1.86
CA PHE A 389 -25.37 -3.96 -3.29
C PHE A 389 -26.23 -2.99 -4.13
N TYR A 390 -27.26 -2.42 -3.52
CA TYR A 390 -28.14 -1.41 -4.12
C TYR A 390 -27.48 -0.02 -4.17
N PRO A 391 -28.02 0.92 -4.97
CA PRO A 391 -29.19 0.78 -5.84
C PRO A 391 -28.88 0.09 -7.18
N PHE A 392 -29.94 -0.44 -7.79
CA PHE A 392 -29.91 -0.90 -9.17
C PHE A 392 -30.33 0.25 -10.11
N PRO A 393 -29.77 0.33 -11.32
CA PRO A 393 -30.13 1.32 -12.32
C PRO A 393 -31.59 1.15 -12.75
N ARG A 394 -32.34 2.27 -12.81
CA ARG A 394 -33.78 2.29 -13.09
C ARG A 394 -34.15 1.66 -14.44
N ASP A 395 -33.35 1.93 -15.46
CA ASP A 395 -33.51 1.45 -16.84
C ASP A 395 -32.28 0.63 -17.27
N GLY A 396 -31.56 0.05 -16.29
CA GLY A 396 -30.26 -0.55 -16.56
C GLY A 396 -30.33 -1.89 -17.27
N SER A 397 -29.16 -2.49 -17.42
CA SER A 397 -28.97 -3.60 -18.34
C SER A 397 -29.23 -4.98 -17.76
N GLN A 398 -30.12 -5.10 -16.78
CA GLN A 398 -30.41 -6.39 -16.15
C GLN A 398 -30.83 -7.41 -17.21
N ILE A 399 -30.19 -8.58 -17.22
CA ILE A 399 -30.48 -9.63 -18.21
C ILE A 399 -31.96 -10.03 -18.16
N ILE A 400 -32.58 -10.05 -16.97
CA ILE A 400 -34.00 -10.37 -16.81
C ILE A 400 -34.92 -9.33 -17.49
N ASP A 401 -34.57 -8.04 -17.46
CA ASP A 401 -35.41 -6.99 -18.04
C ASP A 401 -35.44 -7.09 -19.56
N ARG A 402 -34.31 -7.50 -20.15
CA ARG A 402 -34.15 -7.65 -21.61
C ARG A 402 -34.60 -9.02 -22.14
N TYR A 403 -34.40 -10.09 -21.38
CA TYR A 403 -34.71 -11.47 -21.83
C TYR A 403 -35.84 -12.19 -21.10
N GLY A 404 -36.47 -11.52 -20.14
CA GLY A 404 -37.59 -12.04 -19.36
C GLY A 404 -37.18 -13.04 -18.28
N LYS A 405 -38.19 -13.51 -17.54
CA LYS A 405 -38.05 -14.32 -16.31
C LYS A 405 -37.27 -15.63 -16.43
N LYS A 406 -37.00 -16.11 -17.65
CA LYS A 406 -36.13 -17.29 -17.87
C LYS A 406 -34.67 -17.05 -17.46
N PHE A 407 -34.26 -15.77 -17.35
CA PHE A 407 -32.95 -15.32 -16.86
C PHE A 407 -33.05 -14.60 -15.50
N ALA A 408 -34.01 -14.99 -14.66
CA ALA A 408 -34.17 -14.35 -13.34
C ALA A 408 -32.96 -14.54 -12.40
N ASP A 409 -32.10 -15.51 -12.69
CA ASP A 409 -30.80 -15.77 -12.07
C ASP A 409 -29.66 -14.88 -12.60
N GLY A 410 -29.88 -14.15 -13.69
CA GLY A 410 -28.91 -13.22 -14.31
C GLY A 410 -29.02 -11.77 -13.84
N ASN A 411 -29.80 -11.49 -12.79
CA ASN A 411 -30.05 -10.14 -12.27
C ASN A 411 -28.78 -9.34 -11.88
N SER A 412 -27.69 -10.03 -11.55
CA SER A 412 -26.44 -9.39 -11.14
C SER A 412 -25.46 -9.09 -12.27
N LEU A 413 -25.52 -9.79 -13.40
CA LEU A 413 -24.74 -9.38 -14.57
C LEU A 413 -25.48 -8.21 -15.20
N CYS A 414 -25.24 -7.03 -14.66
CA CYS A 414 -25.80 -5.78 -15.15
C CYS A 414 -24.86 -4.64 -14.78
N TYR A 415 -25.04 -3.53 -15.51
CA TYR A 415 -24.28 -2.32 -15.34
C TYR A 415 -25.21 -1.10 -15.49
N GLY A 416 -24.76 0.05 -14.99
CA GLY A 416 -25.42 1.32 -15.27
C GLY A 416 -24.93 2.45 -14.38
N ALA A 417 -24.85 3.64 -14.98
CA ALA A 417 -24.64 4.89 -14.26
C ALA A 417 -25.82 5.18 -13.32
N LEU A 418 -25.50 5.73 -12.16
CA LEU A 418 -26.49 6.18 -11.18
C LEU A 418 -26.40 7.70 -11.06
N GLU A 419 -27.52 8.38 -11.33
CA GLU A 419 -27.64 9.78 -11.00
C GLU A 419 -27.68 9.96 -9.48
N ARG A 420 -27.31 11.15 -9.02
CA ARG A 420 -27.26 11.44 -7.57
C ARG A 420 -28.62 11.25 -6.91
N GLU A 421 -29.71 11.58 -7.60
CA GLU A 421 -31.08 11.40 -7.09
C GLU A 421 -31.52 9.93 -7.01
N ASP A 422 -30.83 9.03 -7.72
CA ASP A 422 -31.11 7.59 -7.72
C ASP A 422 -30.38 6.83 -6.61
N MET A 423 -29.72 7.55 -5.71
CA MET A 423 -28.97 7.00 -4.58
C MET A 423 -29.57 7.45 -3.24
N PRO A 424 -29.60 6.58 -2.22
CA PRO A 424 -30.05 6.95 -0.88
C PRO A 424 -29.31 8.19 -0.34
N GLY A 425 -30.03 9.32 -0.23
CA GLY A 425 -29.45 10.58 0.24
C GLY A 425 -28.32 11.12 -0.65
N GLY A 426 -28.32 10.80 -1.94
CA GLY A 426 -27.28 11.26 -2.87
C GLY A 426 -25.97 10.46 -2.84
N LYS A 427 -25.90 9.38 -2.05
CA LYS A 427 -24.65 8.67 -1.78
C LYS A 427 -24.75 7.15 -1.97
N MET A 428 -23.71 6.58 -2.56
CA MET A 428 -23.45 5.14 -2.55
C MET A 428 -23.00 4.67 -1.17
N TYR A 429 -23.11 3.37 -0.90
CA TYR A 429 -22.66 2.81 0.38
C TYR A 429 -21.16 3.03 0.62
N ASP A 430 -20.32 2.88 -0.42
CA ASP A 430 -18.87 3.09 -0.32
C ASP A 430 -18.50 4.52 0.09
N GLU A 431 -19.28 5.53 -0.31
CA GLU A 431 -19.07 6.92 0.14
C GLU A 431 -19.37 7.09 1.63
N LEU A 432 -20.37 6.36 2.16
CA LEU A 432 -20.69 6.36 3.58
C LEU A 432 -19.65 5.61 4.40
N ILE A 433 -19.11 4.50 3.86
CA ILE A 433 -18.02 3.73 4.46
C ILE A 433 -16.76 4.59 4.56
N ALA A 434 -16.37 5.25 3.46
CA ALA A 434 -15.22 6.15 3.44
C ALA A 434 -15.40 7.31 4.43
N GLN A 435 -16.57 7.97 4.41
CA GLN A 435 -16.84 9.08 5.33
C GLN A 435 -16.74 8.64 6.79
N TRP A 436 -17.30 7.47 7.14
CA TRP A 436 -17.21 6.97 8.51
C TRP A 436 -15.75 6.74 8.94
N ALA A 437 -14.91 6.18 8.06
CA ALA A 437 -13.49 5.95 8.37
C ALA A 437 -12.74 7.28 8.55
N VAL A 438 -13.01 8.28 7.70
CA VAL A 438 -12.50 9.64 7.84
C VAL A 438 -12.90 10.24 9.20
N ASP A 439 -14.16 10.08 9.59
CA ASP A 439 -14.67 10.57 10.88
C ASP A 439 -13.99 9.87 12.06
N GLN A 440 -13.71 8.56 11.97
CA GLN A 440 -12.94 7.84 12.99
C GLN A 440 -11.49 8.34 13.07
N LEU A 441 -10.80 8.51 11.94
CA LEU A 441 -9.42 9.00 11.89
C LEU A 441 -9.26 10.44 12.43
N SER A 442 -10.35 11.22 12.44
CA SER A 442 -10.38 12.55 13.05
C SER A 442 -10.52 12.55 14.59
N GLN A 443 -10.90 11.41 15.17
CA GLN A 443 -11.10 11.27 16.62
C GLN A 443 -9.80 10.92 17.34
N GLU A 444 -9.81 11.16 18.65
CA GLU A 444 -8.74 10.70 19.53
C GLU A 444 -8.98 9.25 19.97
N HIS A 445 -7.94 8.42 19.87
CA HIS A 445 -7.95 7.04 20.32
C HIS A 445 -6.92 6.84 21.43
N ASP A 446 -7.37 6.41 22.61
CA ASP A 446 -6.51 6.13 23.77
C ASP A 446 -5.74 4.80 23.64
N LYS A 447 -6.20 3.93 22.74
CA LYS A 447 -5.59 2.63 22.43
C LYS A 447 -5.11 2.63 20.98
N PRO A 448 -4.11 1.79 20.63
CA PRO A 448 -3.87 1.52 19.22
C PRO A 448 -5.14 0.92 18.59
N PHE A 449 -5.40 1.22 17.33
CA PHE A 449 -6.61 0.75 16.65
C PHE A 449 -6.33 -0.27 15.56
N PHE A 450 -7.26 -1.20 15.37
CA PHE A 450 -7.41 -2.03 14.18
C PHE A 450 -8.72 -1.63 13.51
N MET A 451 -8.62 -0.90 12.40
CA MET A 451 -9.74 -0.33 11.68
C MET A 451 -9.92 -1.05 10.35
N ALA A 452 -10.98 -1.85 10.23
CA ALA A 452 -11.33 -2.56 9.01
C ALA A 452 -12.34 -1.76 8.16
N VAL A 453 -11.96 -1.45 6.92
CA VAL A 453 -12.77 -0.67 5.98
C VAL A 453 -13.03 -1.54 4.75
N GLY A 454 -14.27 -2.02 4.60
CA GLY A 454 -14.64 -2.94 3.53
C GLY A 454 -15.53 -2.30 2.48
N PHE A 455 -14.96 -1.95 1.33
CA PHE A 455 -15.69 -1.45 0.19
C PHE A 455 -16.40 -2.57 -0.59
N VAL A 456 -17.55 -2.24 -1.17
CA VAL A 456 -18.45 -3.16 -1.90
C VAL A 456 -18.19 -3.14 -3.39
N ARG A 457 -17.92 -1.99 -4.00
CA ARG A 457 -17.53 -1.97 -5.43
C ARG A 457 -16.10 -2.46 -5.61
N PRO A 458 -15.76 -3.12 -6.75
CA PRO A 458 -16.56 -3.27 -7.96
C PRO A 458 -17.47 -4.51 -8.04
N HIS A 459 -17.82 -5.15 -6.92
CA HIS A 459 -18.78 -6.27 -6.93
C HIS A 459 -20.08 -5.90 -7.66
N VAL A 460 -20.59 -6.85 -8.46
CA VAL A 460 -21.87 -6.73 -9.17
C VAL A 460 -23.05 -6.27 -8.28
N PRO A 461 -24.02 -5.49 -8.77
CA PRO A 461 -24.11 -4.94 -10.12
C PRO A 461 -23.03 -3.87 -10.37
N TYR A 462 -22.57 -3.76 -11.62
CA TYR A 462 -21.52 -2.80 -12.01
C TYR A 462 -22.10 -1.40 -12.14
N THR A 463 -22.39 -0.79 -10.98
CA THR A 463 -23.06 0.50 -10.87
C THR A 463 -22.27 1.45 -9.97
N ALA A 464 -22.16 2.70 -10.41
CA ALA A 464 -21.40 3.76 -9.78
C ALA A 464 -22.04 5.11 -10.12
N PRO A 465 -21.73 6.19 -9.39
CA PRO A 465 -22.18 7.53 -9.74
C PRO A 465 -21.77 7.89 -11.18
N LYS A 466 -22.65 8.59 -11.90
CA LYS A 466 -22.49 8.90 -13.33
C LYS A 466 -21.15 9.54 -13.66
N GLU A 467 -20.62 10.40 -12.80
CA GLU A 467 -19.33 11.06 -13.04
C GLU A 467 -18.13 10.10 -13.19
N TYR A 468 -18.23 8.85 -12.71
CA TYR A 468 -17.19 7.83 -12.91
C TYR A 468 -17.37 7.06 -14.22
N PHE A 469 -18.61 6.97 -14.73
CA PHE A 469 -18.87 6.48 -16.08
C PHE A 469 -18.35 7.47 -17.12
N ASP A 470 -18.58 8.77 -16.89
CA ASP A 470 -18.15 9.86 -17.77
C ASP A 470 -16.61 9.99 -17.89
N LEU A 471 -15.83 9.23 -17.11
CA LEU A 471 -14.39 9.10 -17.28
C LEU A 471 -14.00 8.27 -18.50
N TYR A 472 -14.91 7.47 -19.05
CA TYR A 472 -14.64 6.50 -20.09
C TYR A 472 -15.55 6.75 -21.29
N ASP A 473 -15.02 6.55 -22.49
CA ASP A 473 -15.85 6.44 -23.69
C ASP A 473 -16.17 4.96 -23.90
N LEU A 474 -17.46 4.62 -23.97
CA LEU A 474 -17.92 3.24 -24.16
C LEU A 474 -17.38 2.64 -25.46
N ASP A 475 -17.27 3.42 -26.53
CA ASP A 475 -16.83 2.92 -27.84
C ASP A 475 -15.33 2.58 -27.85
N ASP A 476 -14.56 3.19 -26.96
CA ASP A 476 -13.12 2.95 -26.79
C ASP A 476 -12.79 1.83 -25.78
N VAL A 477 -13.79 1.26 -25.09
CA VAL A 477 -13.55 0.19 -24.10
C VAL A 477 -13.08 -1.09 -24.79
N VAL A 478 -11.93 -1.59 -24.32
CA VAL A 478 -11.31 -2.83 -24.76
C VAL A 478 -11.81 -3.97 -23.88
N ILE A 479 -12.41 -4.97 -24.51
CA ILE A 479 -12.79 -6.23 -23.86
C ILE A 479 -11.60 -7.20 -23.83
N PRO A 480 -11.59 -8.18 -22.91
CA PRO A 480 -10.57 -9.22 -22.91
C PRO A 480 -10.51 -9.97 -24.25
N GLU A 481 -9.31 -10.30 -24.68
CA GLU A 481 -9.05 -11.11 -25.86
C GLU A 481 -9.22 -12.59 -25.50
N VAL A 482 -10.16 -13.27 -26.14
CA VAL A 482 -10.48 -14.67 -25.86
C VAL A 482 -10.48 -15.45 -27.18
N PRO A 483 -9.61 -16.47 -27.33
CA PRO A 483 -9.60 -17.38 -28.48
C PRO A 483 -10.93 -18.11 -28.69
N ASP A 484 -11.30 -18.37 -29.95
CA ASP A 484 -12.53 -19.10 -30.28
C ASP A 484 -12.53 -20.55 -29.72
N ASP A 485 -11.34 -21.14 -29.58
CA ASP A 485 -11.11 -22.50 -29.09
C ASP A 485 -10.64 -22.57 -27.62
N GLU A 486 -10.79 -21.49 -26.85
CA GLU A 486 -10.34 -21.34 -25.46
C GLU A 486 -10.80 -22.47 -24.52
N MET A 487 -11.93 -23.12 -24.84
CA MET A 487 -12.49 -24.20 -24.02
C MET A 487 -12.22 -25.59 -24.57
N SER A 488 -11.51 -25.73 -25.69
CA SER A 488 -11.38 -27.01 -26.40
C SER A 488 -10.57 -28.06 -25.63
N ASP A 489 -9.57 -27.64 -24.85
CA ASP A 489 -8.66 -28.48 -24.06
C ASP A 489 -8.98 -28.47 -22.54
N ILE A 490 -10.04 -27.77 -22.15
CA ILE A 490 -10.51 -27.68 -20.76
C ILE A 490 -11.33 -28.94 -20.40
N PRO A 491 -11.03 -29.61 -19.27
CA PRO A 491 -11.84 -30.74 -18.80
C PRO A 491 -13.31 -30.39 -18.53
N LEU A 492 -14.17 -31.41 -18.52
CA LEU A 492 -15.62 -31.26 -18.27
C LEU A 492 -15.94 -30.53 -16.95
N MET A 493 -15.13 -30.74 -15.91
CA MET A 493 -15.27 -30.02 -14.63
C MET A 493 -14.94 -28.53 -14.77
N GLY A 494 -13.88 -28.18 -15.49
CA GLY A 494 -13.56 -26.79 -15.83
C GLY A 494 -14.65 -26.13 -16.68
N LYS A 495 -15.18 -26.83 -17.69
CA LYS A 495 -16.35 -26.38 -18.49
C LYS A 495 -17.59 -26.15 -17.64
N ALA A 496 -17.85 -27.04 -16.68
CA ALA A 496 -18.96 -26.91 -15.75
C ALA A 496 -18.78 -25.68 -14.84
N ILE A 497 -17.55 -25.36 -14.42
CA ILE A 497 -17.24 -24.12 -13.68
C ILE A 497 -17.48 -22.90 -14.58
N ALA A 498 -16.92 -22.88 -15.79
CA ALA A 498 -17.06 -21.78 -16.75
C ALA A 498 -18.53 -21.42 -17.04
N TYR A 499 -19.42 -22.42 -17.09
CA TYR A 499 -20.85 -22.24 -17.31
C TYR A 499 -21.49 -21.22 -16.35
N GLY A 500 -21.00 -21.12 -15.11
CA GLY A 500 -21.49 -20.13 -14.16
C GLY A 500 -22.88 -20.44 -13.60
N THR A 501 -23.66 -19.39 -13.38
CA THR A 501 -24.85 -19.39 -12.51
C THR A 501 -26.18 -19.30 -13.26
N ILE A 502 -26.19 -18.61 -14.39
CA ILE A 502 -27.34 -18.42 -15.26
C ILE A 502 -27.67 -19.74 -15.96
N ARG A 503 -28.96 -20.07 -16.02
CA ARG A 503 -29.48 -21.31 -16.62
C ARG A 503 -28.97 -21.63 -18.02
N SER A 504 -28.64 -20.64 -18.83
CA SER A 504 -28.11 -20.83 -20.20
C SER A 504 -26.58 -20.70 -20.31
N GLY A 505 -25.91 -20.37 -19.21
CA GLY A 505 -24.49 -20.04 -19.17
C GLY A 505 -24.27 -18.54 -19.07
N ASP A 506 -23.42 -18.11 -18.14
CA ASP A 506 -23.15 -16.68 -17.90
C ASP A 506 -22.59 -16.00 -19.15
N HIS A 507 -21.54 -16.57 -19.75
CA HIS A 507 -20.91 -16.02 -20.94
C HIS A 507 -21.84 -16.01 -22.15
N TYR A 508 -22.53 -17.12 -22.39
CA TYR A 508 -23.55 -17.20 -23.44
C TYR A 508 -24.61 -16.11 -23.28
N ALA A 509 -25.11 -15.89 -22.06
CA ALA A 509 -26.11 -14.85 -21.80
C ALA A 509 -25.57 -13.44 -22.10
N VAL A 510 -24.32 -13.16 -21.75
CA VAL A 510 -23.69 -11.85 -21.98
C VAL A 510 -23.47 -11.58 -23.47
N VAL A 511 -22.79 -12.48 -24.19
CA VAL A 511 -22.43 -12.23 -25.60
C VAL A 511 -23.64 -12.27 -26.54
N ASN A 512 -24.72 -12.94 -26.14
CA ASN A 512 -25.95 -12.92 -26.91
C ASN A 512 -26.88 -11.77 -26.53
N LEU A 513 -26.59 -10.95 -25.51
CA LEU A 513 -27.49 -9.85 -25.11
C LEU A 513 -27.58 -8.72 -26.15
N SER A 514 -26.42 -8.31 -26.66
CA SER A 514 -26.24 -7.43 -27.82
C SER A 514 -24.77 -7.48 -28.24
N ASP A 515 -24.46 -7.00 -29.45
CA ASP A 515 -23.08 -6.91 -29.96
C ASP A 515 -22.17 -6.02 -29.09
N SER A 516 -22.76 -5.18 -28.23
CA SER A 516 -22.06 -4.26 -27.33
C SER A 516 -22.01 -4.72 -25.88
N TYR A 517 -22.79 -5.71 -25.46
CA TYR A 517 -23.08 -5.90 -24.04
C TYR A 517 -21.87 -6.33 -23.21
N TRP A 518 -20.97 -7.14 -23.78
CA TRP A 518 -19.70 -7.47 -23.13
C TRP A 518 -18.90 -6.19 -22.83
N ARG A 519 -18.72 -5.33 -23.83
CA ARG A 519 -18.02 -4.05 -23.69
C ARG A 519 -18.69 -3.14 -22.66
N GLU A 520 -20.01 -3.11 -22.65
CA GLU A 520 -20.78 -2.36 -21.67
C GLU A 520 -20.58 -2.85 -20.22
N MET A 521 -20.45 -4.16 -20.01
CA MET A 521 -20.13 -4.73 -18.69
C MET A 521 -18.71 -4.37 -18.23
N VAL A 522 -17.74 -4.41 -19.14
CA VAL A 522 -16.36 -3.96 -18.88
C VAL A 522 -16.33 -2.47 -18.55
N TYR A 523 -17.06 -1.65 -19.31
CA TYR A 523 -17.25 -0.22 -19.07
C TYR A 523 -17.79 0.06 -17.65
N GLY A 524 -18.83 -0.68 -17.24
CA GLY A 524 -19.37 -0.60 -15.88
C GLY A 524 -18.36 -1.00 -14.80
N TYR A 525 -17.58 -2.06 -15.04
CA TYR A 525 -16.54 -2.50 -14.10
C TYR A 525 -15.44 -1.44 -13.93
N LEU A 526 -14.94 -0.86 -15.04
CA LEU A 526 -13.95 0.22 -15.02
C LEU A 526 -14.45 1.45 -14.24
N ALA A 527 -15.71 1.85 -14.45
CA ALA A 527 -16.33 2.94 -13.68
C ALA A 527 -16.40 2.62 -12.18
N CYS A 528 -16.75 1.38 -11.80
CA CYS A 528 -16.77 0.95 -10.41
C CYS A 528 -15.37 0.93 -9.77
N VAL A 529 -14.35 0.50 -10.51
CA VAL A 529 -12.95 0.50 -10.08
C VAL A 529 -12.48 1.93 -9.79
N SER A 530 -12.75 2.89 -10.68
CA SER A 530 -12.42 4.30 -10.42
C SER A 530 -13.20 4.91 -9.27
N PHE A 531 -14.46 4.51 -9.11
CA PHE A 531 -15.28 4.96 -7.99
C PHE A 531 -14.70 4.51 -6.64
N VAL A 532 -14.34 3.24 -6.51
CA VAL A 532 -13.78 2.71 -5.26
C VAL A 532 -12.36 3.21 -5.01
N ASP A 533 -11.55 3.42 -6.05
CA ASP A 533 -10.25 4.10 -5.95
C ASP A 533 -10.39 5.48 -5.28
N ALA A 534 -11.34 6.30 -5.75
CA ALA A 534 -11.59 7.61 -5.16
C ALA A 534 -12.09 7.52 -3.70
N GLN A 535 -12.82 6.47 -3.33
CA GLN A 535 -13.30 6.29 -1.94
C GLN A 535 -12.16 5.83 -1.02
N ALA A 536 -11.31 4.91 -1.48
CA ALA A 536 -10.10 4.51 -0.78
C ALA A 536 -9.15 5.71 -0.61
N GLY A 537 -8.98 6.53 -1.65
CA GLY A 537 -8.20 7.77 -1.61
C GLY A 537 -8.62 8.73 -0.51
N LYS A 538 -9.93 8.94 -0.29
CA LYS A 538 -10.43 9.78 0.82
C LYS A 538 -9.98 9.27 2.19
N VAL A 539 -9.99 7.97 2.41
CA VAL A 539 -9.57 7.36 3.68
C VAL A 539 -8.05 7.46 3.85
N LEU A 540 -7.29 7.18 2.79
CA LEU A 540 -5.83 7.27 2.79
C LEU A 540 -5.35 8.71 3.04
N ASP A 541 -5.96 9.70 2.37
CA ASP A 541 -5.66 11.11 2.57
C ASP A 541 -6.01 11.58 3.98
N ALA A 542 -7.11 11.08 4.56
CA ALA A 542 -7.46 11.40 5.95
C ALA A 542 -6.47 10.78 6.94
N LEU A 543 -6.00 9.56 6.69
CA LEU A 543 -4.95 8.93 7.49
C LEU A 543 -3.65 9.76 7.41
N GLU A 544 -3.23 10.15 6.21
CA GLU A 544 -2.02 10.94 5.96
C GLU A 544 -2.06 12.32 6.65
N LYS A 545 -3.24 12.94 6.74
CA LYS A 545 -3.45 14.21 7.45
C LYS A 545 -3.65 14.07 8.96
N SER A 546 -3.83 12.84 9.47
CA SER A 546 -4.07 12.59 10.89
C SER A 546 -2.77 12.47 11.69
N LYS A 547 -2.88 12.56 13.02
CA LYS A 547 -1.76 12.27 13.94
C LYS A 547 -1.30 10.80 13.91
N TYR A 548 -2.02 9.93 13.21
CA TYR A 548 -1.74 8.50 13.13
C TYR A 548 -0.90 8.10 11.91
N ALA A 549 -0.61 9.02 10.99
CA ALA A 549 0.05 8.74 9.71
C ALA A 549 1.36 7.93 9.86
N ASP A 550 2.23 8.36 10.79
CA ASP A 550 3.56 7.76 11.00
C ASP A 550 3.55 6.45 11.80
N ASN A 551 2.38 6.04 12.32
CA ASN A 551 2.24 4.87 13.22
C ASN A 551 1.21 3.85 12.70
N THR A 552 0.73 3.98 11.47
CA THR A 552 -0.34 3.11 10.96
C THR A 552 0.17 2.22 9.84
N ILE A 553 0.09 0.91 10.07
CA ILE A 553 0.22 -0.11 9.01
C ILE A 553 -1.03 -0.02 8.14
N VAL A 554 -0.86 0.13 6.83
CA VAL A 554 -1.96 0.03 5.87
C VAL A 554 -1.83 -1.28 5.12
N VAL A 555 -2.90 -2.08 5.17
CA VAL A 555 -3.03 -3.30 4.36
C VAL A 555 -4.20 -3.09 3.40
N LEU A 556 -3.93 -3.17 2.10
CA LEU A 556 -4.97 -3.22 1.08
C LEU A 556 -5.01 -4.61 0.47
N TRP A 557 -6.20 -5.20 0.37
CA TRP A 557 -6.40 -6.50 -0.25
C TRP A 557 -7.76 -6.57 -0.95
N SER A 558 -7.87 -7.47 -1.94
CA SER A 558 -9.17 -7.93 -2.45
C SER A 558 -9.45 -9.36 -2.00
N ASP A 559 -10.72 -9.71 -1.80
CA ASP A 559 -11.09 -11.05 -1.37
C ASP A 559 -10.95 -12.10 -2.47
N HIS A 560 -11.09 -11.72 -3.73
CA HIS A 560 -10.77 -12.55 -4.89
C HIS A 560 -10.78 -11.68 -6.16
N GLY A 561 -10.29 -12.23 -7.26
CA GLY A 561 -10.33 -11.55 -8.55
C GLY A 561 -11.70 -11.65 -9.24
N GLN A 562 -11.73 -11.42 -10.55
CA GLN A 562 -12.93 -11.40 -11.37
C GLN A 562 -12.59 -11.67 -12.85
N HIS A 563 -13.33 -12.58 -13.48
CA HIS A 563 -13.46 -12.70 -14.93
C HIS A 563 -14.49 -11.73 -15.48
N LEU A 564 -14.15 -11.16 -16.62
CA LEU A 564 -14.99 -10.29 -17.44
C LEU A 564 -15.04 -10.86 -18.86
N GLY A 565 -15.10 -12.19 -19.00
CA GLY A 565 -15.26 -12.92 -20.26
C GLY A 565 -14.12 -13.90 -20.58
N GLU A 566 -12.95 -13.73 -19.98
CA GLU A 566 -11.81 -14.65 -20.07
C GLU A 566 -12.26 -16.09 -19.75
N LYS A 567 -11.74 -17.08 -20.48
CA LYS A 567 -12.14 -18.50 -20.35
C LYS A 567 -13.63 -18.78 -20.54
N HIS A 568 -14.29 -17.98 -21.39
CA HIS A 568 -15.75 -17.98 -21.55
C HIS A 568 -16.46 -17.97 -20.19
N HIS A 569 -15.90 -17.27 -19.22
CA HIS A 569 -16.38 -17.24 -17.85
C HIS A 569 -16.61 -15.80 -17.41
N TRP A 570 -17.47 -15.64 -16.41
CA TRP A 570 -17.80 -14.35 -15.83
C TRP A 570 -17.84 -14.50 -14.32
N ARG A 571 -17.66 -13.36 -13.64
CA ARG A 571 -17.66 -13.29 -12.19
C ARG A 571 -16.38 -13.94 -11.63
N LYS A 572 -16.44 -14.40 -10.39
CA LYS A 572 -15.44 -15.18 -9.67
C LYS A 572 -15.83 -16.65 -9.77
N GLN A 573 -15.48 -17.49 -8.78
CA GLN A 573 -15.89 -18.91 -8.74
C GLN A 573 -15.17 -19.81 -9.74
N ALA A 574 -13.93 -19.49 -10.08
CA ALA A 574 -13.05 -20.40 -10.81
C ALA A 574 -11.67 -20.53 -10.15
N LEU A 575 -10.88 -21.45 -10.70
CA LEU A 575 -9.53 -21.78 -10.24
C LEU A 575 -8.42 -21.14 -11.09
N TRP A 576 -8.80 -20.40 -12.13
CA TRP A 576 -7.87 -19.70 -13.03
C TRP A 576 -7.31 -18.42 -12.42
N GLU A 577 -6.32 -17.83 -13.09
CA GLU A 577 -5.59 -16.65 -12.63
C GLU A 577 -6.55 -15.50 -12.29
N GLU A 578 -7.47 -15.15 -13.19
CA GLU A 578 -8.34 -13.97 -13.07
C GLU A 578 -9.27 -14.05 -11.85
N SER A 579 -9.68 -15.25 -11.45
CA SER A 579 -10.50 -15.46 -10.26
C SER A 579 -9.72 -15.43 -8.95
N THR A 580 -8.45 -15.85 -8.99
CA THR A 580 -7.68 -16.10 -7.75
C THR A 580 -6.70 -15.00 -7.42
N ARG A 581 -6.10 -14.35 -8.43
CA ARG A 581 -5.11 -13.29 -8.27
C ARG A 581 -5.79 -12.01 -7.80
N VAL A 582 -5.17 -11.35 -6.82
CA VAL A 582 -5.70 -10.14 -6.17
C VAL A 582 -4.61 -9.11 -5.96
N PRO A 583 -4.95 -7.81 -5.93
CA PRO A 583 -4.05 -6.79 -5.40
C PRO A 583 -3.88 -7.01 -3.88
N LEU A 584 -2.63 -7.03 -3.42
CA LEU A 584 -2.26 -7.04 -2.01
C LEU A 584 -1.09 -6.06 -1.79
N CYS A 585 -1.26 -5.11 -0.88
CA CYS A 585 -0.24 -4.11 -0.57
C CYS A 585 -0.07 -3.96 0.93
N PHE A 586 1.18 -3.92 1.38
CA PHE A 586 1.56 -3.55 2.75
C PHE A 586 2.36 -2.25 2.73
N LYS A 587 1.85 -1.21 3.40
CA LYS A 587 2.61 -0.02 3.78
C LYS A 587 2.85 -0.09 5.28
N VAL A 588 4.10 -0.34 5.68
CA VAL A 588 4.48 -0.51 7.08
C VAL A 588 5.40 0.67 7.48
N PRO A 589 5.05 1.47 8.51
CA PRO A 589 5.91 2.56 8.95
C PRO A 589 7.31 2.07 9.33
N GLY A 590 8.34 2.64 8.69
CA GLY A 590 9.74 2.30 8.97
C GLY A 590 10.20 0.93 8.46
N LEU A 591 9.40 0.22 7.66
CA LEU A 591 9.77 -1.08 7.10
C LEU A 591 9.37 -1.19 5.61
N GLY A 592 10.29 -1.75 4.81
CA GLY A 592 10.14 -1.89 3.37
C GLY A 592 10.52 -0.62 2.60
N GLU A 593 10.98 -0.81 1.37
CA GLU A 593 11.36 0.30 0.49
C GLU A 593 10.13 0.78 -0.31
N PRO A 594 9.88 2.10 -0.42
CA PRO A 594 8.83 2.62 -1.30
C PRO A 594 9.02 2.16 -2.75
N ASN A 595 7.92 2.02 -3.49
CA ASN A 595 7.87 1.51 -4.87
C ASN A 595 8.41 0.08 -5.03
N SER A 596 8.33 -0.72 -3.97
CA SER A 596 8.74 -2.11 -4.00
C SER A 596 7.67 -3.02 -4.57
N ARG A 597 8.12 -4.05 -5.30
CA ARG A 597 7.26 -5.10 -5.85
C ARG A 597 7.79 -6.47 -5.43
N CYS A 598 6.89 -7.32 -4.97
CA CYS A 598 7.16 -8.71 -4.64
C CYS A 598 6.39 -9.62 -5.60
N ASP A 599 7.12 -10.35 -6.45
CA ASP A 599 6.55 -11.28 -7.43
C ASP A 599 6.51 -12.73 -6.91
N GLN A 600 6.81 -12.95 -5.63
CA GLN A 600 6.64 -14.27 -5.02
C GLN A 600 5.15 -14.60 -4.89
N ALA A 601 4.79 -15.86 -5.17
CA ALA A 601 3.45 -16.37 -4.94
C ALA A 601 3.13 -16.33 -3.43
N VAL A 602 2.11 -15.57 -3.05
CA VAL A 602 1.65 -15.41 -1.66
C VAL A 602 0.16 -15.64 -1.52
N SER A 603 -0.26 -16.14 -0.37
CA SER A 603 -1.67 -16.40 -0.07
C SER A 603 -2.25 -15.26 0.77
N LEU A 604 -3.54 -14.97 0.60
CA LEU A 604 -4.27 -14.12 1.55
C LEU A 604 -4.26 -14.70 2.98
N LEU A 605 -4.03 -16.01 3.14
CA LEU A 605 -3.82 -16.64 4.46
C LEU A 605 -2.59 -16.10 5.20
N ASP A 606 -1.61 -15.58 4.46
CA ASP A 606 -0.36 -15.05 5.00
C ASP A 606 -0.58 -13.71 5.72
N VAL A 607 -1.69 -13.01 5.46
CA VAL A 607 -1.98 -11.69 6.03
C VAL A 607 -2.15 -11.74 7.55
N TYR A 608 -2.84 -12.76 8.08
CA TYR A 608 -3.04 -12.92 9.52
C TYR A 608 -1.70 -13.09 10.27
N PRO A 609 -0.86 -14.11 10.00
CA PRO A 609 0.42 -14.25 10.69
C PRO A 609 1.34 -13.02 10.51
N THR A 610 1.28 -12.36 9.34
CA THR A 610 2.04 -11.11 9.11
C THR A 610 1.64 -10.01 10.08
N LEU A 611 0.33 -9.77 10.25
CA LEU A 611 -0.17 -8.74 11.17
C LEU A 611 0.09 -9.09 12.64
N VAL A 612 0.05 -10.37 13.00
CA VAL A 612 0.43 -10.84 14.35
C VAL A 612 1.89 -10.51 14.62
N GLU A 613 2.80 -10.76 13.67
CA GLU A 613 4.22 -10.47 13.82
C GLU A 613 4.51 -8.96 13.84
N LEU A 614 3.98 -8.19 12.89
CA LEU A 614 4.21 -6.74 12.79
C LEU A 614 3.68 -5.95 13.99
N CYS A 615 2.61 -6.44 14.64
CA CYS A 615 1.99 -5.79 15.80
C CYS A 615 2.44 -6.39 17.14
N ASP A 616 3.42 -7.31 17.15
CA ASP A 616 3.90 -8.01 18.35
C ASP A 616 2.74 -8.60 19.18
N LEU A 617 1.85 -9.33 18.51
CA LEU A 617 0.75 -10.04 19.14
C LEU A 617 1.16 -11.48 19.50
N PRO A 618 0.54 -12.10 20.51
CA PRO A 618 0.74 -13.52 20.78
C PRO A 618 0.43 -14.36 19.54
N ALA A 619 1.27 -15.37 19.29
CA ALA A 619 1.07 -16.29 18.18
C ALA A 619 -0.31 -16.94 18.24
N ALA A 620 -1.07 -16.86 17.14
CA ALA A 620 -2.36 -17.51 17.04
C ALA A 620 -2.18 -19.00 16.66
N PRO A 621 -2.89 -19.94 17.30
CA PRO A 621 -2.77 -21.36 16.97
C PRO A 621 -3.40 -21.64 15.59
N LYS A 622 -3.02 -22.74 14.91
CA LYS A 622 -3.70 -23.26 13.69
C LYS A 622 -3.75 -22.31 12.47
N LEU A 623 -2.77 -21.43 12.28
CA LEU A 623 -2.65 -20.66 11.03
C LEU A 623 -2.08 -21.55 9.92
N ASP A 624 -2.74 -21.57 8.76
CA ASP A 624 -2.31 -22.30 7.56
C ASP A 624 -1.40 -21.46 6.63
N GLY A 625 -1.30 -20.15 6.89
CA GLY A 625 -0.41 -19.22 6.17
C GLY A 625 0.92 -18.98 6.89
N GLU A 626 1.85 -18.33 6.21
CA GLU A 626 3.16 -17.93 6.72
C GLU A 626 3.34 -16.42 6.66
N SER A 627 4.03 -15.83 7.64
CA SER A 627 4.26 -14.39 7.68
C SER A 627 5.00 -13.87 6.43
N LEU A 628 4.56 -12.72 5.93
CA LEU A 628 5.16 -11.96 4.82
C LEU A 628 6.19 -10.95 5.28
N VAL A 629 6.50 -10.83 6.57
CA VAL A 629 7.54 -9.89 7.06
C VAL A 629 8.86 -10.02 6.29
N PRO A 630 9.36 -11.23 5.93
CA PRO A 630 10.55 -11.36 5.10
C PRO A 630 10.39 -10.69 3.72
N GLN A 631 9.22 -10.83 3.07
CA GLN A 631 8.93 -10.22 1.77
C GLN A 631 8.62 -8.73 1.86
N VAL A 632 8.01 -8.26 2.95
CA VAL A 632 7.82 -6.82 3.21
C VAL A 632 9.18 -6.13 3.41
N THR A 633 10.11 -6.79 4.10
CA THR A 633 11.46 -6.25 4.36
C THR A 633 12.36 -6.36 3.14
N ASN A 634 12.31 -7.49 2.44
CA ASN A 634 13.05 -7.75 1.22
C ASN A 634 12.11 -8.37 0.17
N PRO A 635 11.60 -7.58 -0.79
CA PRO A 635 10.64 -8.04 -1.81
C PRO A 635 11.14 -9.18 -2.70
N THR A 636 12.45 -9.45 -2.71
CA THR A 636 13.05 -10.57 -3.47
C THR A 636 13.25 -11.85 -2.64
N ALA A 637 12.95 -11.81 -1.33
CA ALA A 637 13.09 -12.95 -0.43
C ALA A 637 12.25 -14.14 -0.91
N LYS A 638 12.94 -15.25 -1.21
CA LYS A 638 12.32 -16.43 -1.80
C LYS A 638 11.37 -17.14 -0.84
N ARG A 639 10.28 -17.66 -1.40
CA ARG A 639 9.36 -18.58 -0.71
C ARG A 639 9.60 -20.00 -1.20
N ASN A 640 9.41 -20.96 -0.30
CA ASN A 640 9.70 -22.37 -0.56
C ASN A 640 8.45 -23.22 -0.82
N HIS A 641 7.27 -22.61 -0.83
CA HIS A 641 6.00 -23.28 -1.05
C HIS A 641 5.12 -22.44 -2.01
N PRO A 642 4.31 -23.09 -2.87
CA PRO A 642 3.32 -22.44 -3.71
C PRO A 642 2.05 -22.12 -2.91
N VAL A 643 1.15 -21.37 -3.54
CA VAL A 643 -0.16 -21.03 -2.99
C VAL A 643 -1.19 -22.09 -3.38
N LEU A 644 -2.03 -22.48 -2.41
CA LEU A 644 -3.20 -23.32 -2.63
C LEU A 644 -4.46 -22.44 -2.68
N SER A 645 -5.24 -22.60 -3.75
CA SER A 645 -6.59 -22.04 -3.90
C SER A 645 -7.60 -23.15 -4.18
N THR A 646 -8.83 -23.00 -3.70
CA THR A 646 -9.88 -24.01 -3.83
C THR A 646 -11.16 -23.43 -4.42
N TRP A 647 -11.93 -24.24 -5.15
CA TRP A 647 -13.30 -23.89 -5.53
C TRP A 647 -14.22 -25.11 -5.43
N TYR A 648 -15.15 -25.05 -4.48
CA TYR A 648 -15.90 -26.22 -3.98
C TYR A 648 -14.97 -27.34 -3.46
N TYR A 649 -15.56 -28.39 -2.89
CA TYR A 649 -14.86 -29.49 -2.22
C TYR A 649 -13.94 -30.29 -3.14
N GLY A 650 -12.62 -30.32 -2.91
CA GLY A 650 -11.73 -31.22 -3.64
C GLY A 650 -11.32 -30.76 -5.06
N ASN A 651 -11.61 -29.51 -5.45
CA ASN A 651 -11.00 -28.92 -6.64
C ASN A 651 -9.99 -27.85 -6.21
N HIS A 652 -8.74 -27.98 -6.66
CA HIS A 652 -7.63 -27.16 -6.17
C HIS A 652 -6.78 -26.62 -7.32
N ALA A 653 -6.27 -25.40 -7.13
CA ALA A 653 -5.17 -24.84 -7.89
C ALA A 653 -3.95 -24.67 -6.99
N ILE A 654 -2.78 -25.07 -7.50
CA ILE A 654 -1.47 -24.81 -6.91
C ILE A 654 -0.77 -23.78 -7.80
N ARG A 655 -0.50 -22.59 -7.25
CA ARG A 655 0.18 -21.50 -7.94
C ARG A 655 1.58 -21.29 -7.36
N SER A 656 2.61 -21.70 -8.10
CA SER A 656 4.01 -21.32 -7.80
C SER A 656 4.32 -19.96 -8.44
N ASN A 657 5.57 -19.52 -8.50
CA ASN A 657 5.90 -18.25 -9.19
C ASN A 657 5.63 -18.33 -10.71
N ASP A 658 5.95 -19.46 -11.33
CA ASP A 658 5.96 -19.60 -12.79
C ASP A 658 4.81 -20.49 -13.33
N TRP A 659 4.17 -21.29 -12.47
CA TRP A 659 3.22 -22.30 -12.90
C TRP A 659 1.93 -22.26 -12.12
N ARG A 660 0.81 -22.51 -12.81
CA ARG A 660 -0.45 -22.91 -12.21
C ARG A 660 -0.74 -24.36 -12.56
N TYR A 661 -1.03 -25.17 -11.57
CA TYR A 661 -1.50 -26.54 -11.73
C TYR A 661 -2.87 -26.69 -11.08
N ILE A 662 -3.87 -27.17 -11.83
CA ILE A 662 -5.22 -27.40 -11.35
C ILE A 662 -5.49 -28.90 -11.30
N ARG A 663 -6.04 -29.37 -10.18
CA ARG A 663 -6.53 -30.73 -9.98
C ARG A 663 -7.99 -30.69 -9.58
N TYR A 664 -8.85 -31.27 -10.41
CA TYR A 664 -10.26 -31.46 -10.09
C TYR A 664 -10.50 -32.75 -9.32
N ARG A 665 -11.62 -32.80 -8.59
CA ARG A 665 -12.00 -33.97 -7.78
C ARG A 665 -12.28 -35.22 -8.59
N ASP A 666 -12.67 -35.07 -9.86
CA ASP A 666 -12.88 -36.19 -10.81
C ASP A 666 -11.55 -36.75 -11.34
N GLY A 667 -10.46 -36.07 -11.01
CA GLY A 667 -9.11 -36.44 -11.36
C GLY A 667 -8.63 -35.94 -12.72
N THR A 668 -9.34 -35.00 -13.33
CA THR A 668 -8.82 -34.25 -14.47
C THR A 668 -7.90 -33.11 -14.02
N GLU A 669 -7.02 -32.66 -14.93
CA GLU A 669 -5.90 -31.78 -14.60
C GLU A 669 -5.76 -30.66 -15.64
N GLU A 670 -5.27 -29.51 -15.17
CA GLU A 670 -4.79 -28.42 -16.04
C GLU A 670 -3.40 -27.96 -15.59
N LEU A 671 -2.58 -27.46 -16.51
CA LEU A 671 -1.27 -26.89 -16.23
C LEU A 671 -0.98 -25.71 -17.16
N TYR A 672 -0.53 -24.59 -16.59
CA TYR A 672 -0.22 -23.36 -17.32
C TYR A 672 1.17 -22.82 -16.94
N ASP A 673 1.96 -22.42 -17.96
CA ASP A 673 3.26 -21.76 -17.80
C ASP A 673 3.08 -20.24 -17.91
N HIS A 674 3.10 -19.54 -16.78
CA HIS A 674 2.85 -18.09 -16.71
C HIS A 674 3.95 -17.23 -17.31
N ARG A 675 5.10 -17.81 -17.65
CA ARG A 675 6.20 -17.07 -18.29
C ARG A 675 5.95 -16.86 -19.78
N THR A 676 5.22 -17.78 -20.40
CA THR A 676 4.94 -17.78 -21.85
C THR A 676 3.47 -17.64 -22.17
N ASP A 677 2.59 -18.03 -21.24
CA ASP A 677 1.14 -17.99 -21.36
C ASP A 677 0.50 -17.45 -20.07
N PRO A 678 0.69 -16.14 -19.77
CA PRO A 678 0.15 -15.52 -18.55
C PRO A 678 -1.38 -15.42 -18.52
N ARG A 679 -2.06 -15.70 -19.65
CA ARG A 679 -3.52 -15.72 -19.79
C ARG A 679 -4.10 -17.14 -19.79
N GLU A 680 -3.25 -18.14 -19.57
CA GLU A 680 -3.64 -19.54 -19.39
C GLU A 680 -4.42 -20.12 -20.60
N HIS A 681 -4.17 -19.68 -21.83
CA HIS A 681 -4.91 -20.13 -23.01
C HIS A 681 -4.67 -21.59 -23.41
N THR A 682 -3.56 -22.20 -23.02
CA THR A 682 -3.21 -23.58 -23.44
C THR A 682 -2.96 -24.50 -22.25
N ASN A 683 -3.79 -25.54 -22.11
CA ASN A 683 -3.63 -26.56 -21.09
C ASN A 683 -2.51 -27.55 -21.44
N LEU A 684 -1.41 -27.48 -20.68
CA LEU A 684 -0.22 -28.31 -20.87
C LEU A 684 -0.27 -29.66 -20.14
N ALA A 685 -1.33 -29.95 -19.37
CA ALA A 685 -1.37 -31.14 -18.51
C ALA A 685 -1.28 -32.47 -19.28
N GLY A 686 -1.73 -32.48 -20.54
CA GLY A 686 -1.66 -33.64 -21.42
C GLY A 686 -0.28 -33.90 -22.04
N ASN A 687 0.67 -32.95 -21.93
CA ASN A 687 1.99 -33.06 -22.54
C ASN A 687 2.99 -33.75 -21.58
N PRO A 688 3.56 -34.93 -21.95
CA PRO A 688 4.49 -35.68 -21.10
C PRO A 688 5.75 -34.92 -20.69
N GLU A 689 6.17 -33.89 -21.43
CA GLU A 689 7.35 -33.08 -21.10
C GLU A 689 7.22 -32.36 -19.75
N PHE A 690 6.00 -32.04 -19.33
CA PHE A 690 5.73 -31.32 -18.08
C PHE A 690 5.40 -32.24 -16.89
N ALA A 691 5.50 -33.56 -17.06
CA ALA A 691 5.16 -34.52 -16.01
C ALA A 691 5.92 -34.29 -14.69
N ALA A 692 7.18 -33.85 -14.77
CA ALA A 692 7.99 -33.52 -13.59
C ALA A 692 7.46 -32.27 -12.85
N ILE A 693 7.00 -31.26 -13.57
CA ILE A 693 6.40 -30.05 -13.00
C ILE A 693 5.09 -30.40 -12.30
N ILE A 694 4.24 -31.20 -12.94
CA ILE A 694 2.99 -31.69 -12.35
C ILE A 694 3.26 -32.48 -11.08
N ALA A 695 4.24 -33.38 -11.11
CA ALA A 695 4.62 -34.18 -9.94
C ALA A 695 5.11 -33.32 -8.76
N GLU A 696 5.81 -32.22 -9.03
CA GLU A 696 6.22 -31.25 -8.00
C GLU A 696 5.01 -30.55 -7.38
N HIS A 697 4.09 -30.04 -8.20
CA HIS A 697 2.91 -29.31 -7.74
C HIS A 697 1.93 -30.22 -6.97
N LYS A 698 1.80 -31.50 -7.37
CA LYS A 698 0.97 -32.49 -6.66
C LYS A 698 1.35 -32.69 -5.20
N LYS A 699 2.60 -32.43 -4.81
CA LYS A 699 3.05 -32.53 -3.41
C LYS A 699 2.35 -31.54 -2.47
N TRP A 700 1.83 -30.45 -3.03
CA TRP A 700 1.19 -29.35 -2.32
C TRP A 700 -0.32 -29.44 -2.28
N LEU A 701 -0.92 -30.45 -2.91
CA LEU A 701 -2.34 -30.74 -2.74
C LEU A 701 -2.63 -31.16 -1.29
N PRO A 702 -3.81 -30.83 -0.74
CA PRO A 702 -4.25 -31.35 0.54
C PRO A 702 -4.17 -32.89 0.57
N LYS A 703 -3.60 -33.44 1.64
CA LYS A 703 -3.60 -34.91 1.85
C LYS A 703 -5.01 -35.43 2.13
N THR A 704 -5.81 -34.60 2.81
CA THR A 704 -7.20 -34.86 3.13
C THR A 704 -7.95 -33.54 3.11
N ASP A 705 -9.04 -33.47 2.35
CA ASP A 705 -10.00 -32.37 2.41
C ASP A 705 -11.07 -32.64 3.45
N VAL A 706 -11.27 -31.70 4.37
CA VAL A 706 -12.41 -31.71 5.28
C VAL A 706 -13.68 -31.56 4.44
N LEU A 707 -14.68 -32.41 4.71
CA LEU A 707 -15.97 -32.35 4.06
C LEU A 707 -16.64 -30.98 4.27
N PRO A 708 -17.49 -30.52 3.34
CA PRO A 708 -18.22 -29.28 3.55
C PRO A 708 -18.97 -29.27 4.88
N ALA A 709 -18.92 -28.14 5.58
CA ALA A 709 -19.55 -27.98 6.89
C ALA A 709 -20.99 -28.53 6.92
N GLY A 710 -21.26 -29.41 7.89
CA GLY A 710 -22.54 -30.08 8.05
C GLY A 710 -22.77 -31.30 7.15
N LYS A 711 -21.72 -31.85 6.52
CA LYS A 711 -21.76 -33.10 5.75
C LYS A 711 -20.91 -34.17 6.42
N ASP A 712 -21.47 -35.37 6.57
CA ASP A 712 -20.77 -36.56 7.07
C ASP A 712 -20.19 -37.43 5.95
N GLN A 713 -20.67 -37.23 4.72
CA GLN A 713 -20.18 -37.87 3.51
C GLN A 713 -20.34 -36.94 2.30
N TRP A 714 -19.52 -37.13 1.28
CA TRP A 714 -19.65 -36.43 0.01
C TRP A 714 -20.75 -37.06 -0.85
N THR A 715 -21.70 -36.24 -1.33
CA THR A 715 -22.86 -36.72 -2.13
C THR A 715 -23.02 -35.99 -3.47
N GLY A 716 -22.01 -35.22 -3.90
CA GLY A 716 -22.10 -34.35 -5.07
C GLY A 716 -22.57 -32.93 -4.75
N ASP A 717 -22.28 -32.00 -5.66
CA ASP A 717 -22.83 -30.65 -5.73
C ASP A 717 -23.37 -30.32 -7.14
N LYS A 718 -23.71 -29.05 -7.37
CA LYS A 718 -24.31 -28.58 -8.64
C LYS A 718 -23.40 -28.79 -9.85
N LEU A 719 -22.08 -28.86 -9.67
CA LEU A 719 -21.16 -29.14 -10.76
C LEU A 719 -21.29 -30.61 -11.20
N ASP A 720 -21.39 -31.53 -10.24
CA ASP A 720 -21.60 -32.95 -10.53
C ASP A 720 -22.96 -33.17 -11.22
N GLU A 721 -24.03 -32.57 -10.68
CA GLU A 721 -25.38 -32.62 -11.29
C GLU A 721 -25.38 -32.14 -12.76
N ARG A 722 -24.64 -31.06 -13.04
CA ARG A 722 -24.50 -30.48 -14.39
C ARG A 722 -23.74 -31.41 -15.33
N ILE A 723 -22.62 -31.95 -14.87
CA ILE A 723 -21.77 -32.86 -15.68
C ILE A 723 -22.53 -34.14 -15.99
N ASP A 724 -23.27 -34.69 -15.02
CA ASP A 724 -24.08 -35.89 -15.22
C ASP A 724 -25.19 -35.65 -16.25
N ASP A 725 -25.91 -34.52 -16.17
CA ASP A 725 -26.90 -34.13 -17.18
C ASP A 725 -26.28 -34.02 -18.59
N TRP A 726 -25.13 -33.36 -18.70
CA TRP A 726 -24.41 -33.22 -19.97
C TRP A 726 -23.96 -34.55 -20.55
N ARG A 727 -23.50 -35.48 -19.72
CA ARG A 727 -23.08 -36.81 -20.16
C ARG A 727 -24.26 -37.66 -20.61
N VAL A 728 -25.36 -37.65 -19.84
CA VAL A 728 -26.55 -38.46 -20.14
C VAL A 728 -27.23 -37.99 -21.43
N ASN A 729 -27.26 -36.68 -21.68
CA ASN A 729 -28.00 -36.09 -22.80
C ASN A 729 -27.11 -35.68 -23.99
N ASP A 730 -25.79 -35.89 -23.93
CA ASP A 730 -24.79 -35.32 -24.86
C ASP A 730 -25.02 -33.81 -25.09
N SER A 731 -25.27 -33.08 -24.01
CA SER A 731 -25.79 -31.71 -24.05
C SER A 731 -24.76 -30.64 -23.65
N VAL A 732 -23.46 -30.96 -23.70
CA VAL A 732 -22.40 -29.95 -23.52
C VAL A 732 -22.61 -28.82 -24.54
N PRO A 733 -22.79 -27.56 -24.11
CA PRO A 733 -23.03 -26.44 -25.01
C PRO A 733 -21.91 -26.25 -26.02
N SER A 734 -22.24 -25.90 -27.26
CA SER A 734 -21.23 -25.74 -28.33
C SER A 734 -20.18 -24.66 -28.05
N TRP A 735 -20.54 -23.60 -27.33
CA TRP A 735 -19.61 -22.53 -26.92
C TRP A 735 -18.65 -22.94 -25.79
N LEU A 736 -18.83 -24.15 -25.24
CA LEU A 736 -17.92 -24.81 -24.31
C LEU A 736 -17.26 -26.06 -24.91
N ARG A 737 -17.45 -26.36 -26.22
CA ARG A 737 -16.90 -27.59 -26.80
C ARG A 737 -15.46 -27.45 -27.22
#